data_AF-A0AAX7TLJ5-F1
#
_entry.id   AF-A0AAX7TLJ5-F1
#
_cell.length_a   1.000
_cell.length_b   1.000
_cell.length_c   1.000
_cell.angle_alpha   90.00
_cell.angle_beta   90.00
_cell.angle_gamma   90.00
#
_symmetry.space_group_name_H-M   'P 1'
#
loop_
_entity.id
_entity.type
_entity.pdbx_description
1 polymer ?
#
loop_
_entity_poly.entity_id
_entity_poly.type
_entity_poly.pdbx_seq_one_letter_code
_entity_poly.pdbx_strand_id
1 'polypeptide(L)'
;CSVTGWITAVSLSKYGNIPEVRRMLEELPELNVNCVNYMGQNALQLAVANEHLELTRLLLKMKDLARIGDALLLAISKGYIRIVEAILNHEAFADSQRLTNSPSQAEMHDDFFSYDEDGTRFSHDITPIILACQCQEYEIVHILLLKGARIERPHDYYCQCKTCSEQRRHDSFSHSQSRINAYKGLASPAYLCLSSEDPVMAALELSNELAVLANTEKEFKNDYKNLSMQCKDFVVGLLDLCRNTEEVEAILNGDKESYRSSDTTNRQNLIRLKLAIKYEVKKFVAHPNCQQQLLSIWYENLSRLHQQTTAVKILLVLGVALGLPILAFIYWIAPSSKFGKLMGSPFLKFVAHAASFMIFLCLLVLNAADRFEGTSLLPNMTIHDYPSQLFRMKTTPFTWMEILIISWVIGKIWEECNNIWSQDIREYISEPWNLLDFSILTIFMTSFTARLMAFWHAYSAQCYIDKHHTSLSNMTLPFEIQYFQLARIHWMPSDPQLISEGLYAIAVVLSFSRIAYILPANERFGPLQISLGRTVKDIFKFMVVFVTVFVAFMVGMFNLYSYYLGAKHNDAFTTLEESFKTLFWAIFGLSEVKSVVIDINHKFIENVGYVLYGVYNIIMVVVLLNMLIAMFNSSFQEIEDDADVEWKFARAKLWFSYFDHSGTLPVPFNLVPCPKSVSCLLLSIKDFIWNKIMNCLIKRYILKAQRDKDNNEVNEGELKEIKHDISSLRFELLEREKHDKKTLTELMRQLEEVMHAKQKEEQKHTLDMVS
;
A
#
# COMPACT_ATOMS: atom_id res chain seq x y z
N CYS A 1 -28.80 55.72 -27.32
CA CYS A 1 -29.54 55.30 -26.11
C CYS A 1 -30.89 54.68 -26.45
N SER A 2 -31.00 53.35 -26.59
CA SER A 2 -32.27 52.67 -26.31
C SER A 2 -32.02 51.27 -25.76
N VAL A 3 -32.37 51.05 -24.50
CA VAL A 3 -32.32 49.76 -23.78
C VAL A 3 -33.11 48.67 -24.54
N THR A 4 -34.06 49.08 -25.38
CA THR A 4 -34.94 48.23 -26.19
C THR A 4 -34.24 47.52 -27.36
N GLY A 5 -33.29 48.15 -28.06
CA GLY A 5 -32.57 47.51 -29.17
C GLY A 5 -31.71 46.31 -28.71
N TRP A 6 -31.05 46.45 -27.56
CA TRP A 6 -30.19 45.44 -26.94
C TRP A 6 -30.95 44.22 -26.47
N ILE A 7 -32.04 44.43 -25.72
CA ILE A 7 -32.91 43.35 -25.24
C ILE A 7 -33.50 42.59 -26.43
N THR A 8 -33.83 43.30 -27.51
CA THR A 8 -34.35 42.67 -28.73
C THR A 8 -33.28 41.80 -29.40
N ALA A 9 -32.05 42.27 -29.55
CA ALA A 9 -30.94 41.48 -30.12
C ALA A 9 -30.66 40.22 -29.28
N VAL A 10 -30.53 40.35 -27.97
CA VAL A 10 -30.28 39.24 -27.02
C VAL A 10 -31.44 38.23 -27.01
N SER A 11 -32.69 38.71 -27.07
CA SER A 11 -33.88 37.87 -27.20
C SER A 11 -33.90 37.16 -28.55
N LEU A 12 -33.58 37.83 -29.65
CA LEU A 12 -33.52 37.24 -30.98
C LEU A 12 -32.40 36.18 -31.10
N SER A 13 -31.27 36.39 -30.41
CA SER A 13 -30.20 35.39 -30.30
C SER A 13 -30.64 34.14 -29.54
N LYS A 14 -31.51 34.29 -28.53
CA LYS A 14 -32.12 33.15 -27.82
C LYS A 14 -33.05 32.32 -28.70
N TYR A 15 -33.74 32.95 -29.66
CA TYR A 15 -34.66 32.26 -30.59
C TYR A 15 -34.01 31.86 -31.92
N GLY A 16 -32.73 32.17 -32.14
CA GLY A 16 -32.00 31.81 -33.35
C GLY A 16 -32.44 32.55 -34.62
N ASN A 17 -32.96 33.78 -34.51
CA ASN A 17 -33.40 34.56 -35.68
C ASN A 17 -32.21 35.19 -36.42
N ILE A 18 -31.51 34.37 -37.19
CA ILE A 18 -30.28 34.72 -37.94
C ILE A 18 -30.43 35.95 -38.86
N PRO A 19 -31.45 36.06 -39.74
CA PRO A 19 -31.52 37.17 -40.69
C PRO A 19 -31.72 38.52 -39.98
N GLU A 20 -32.47 38.52 -38.89
CA GLU A 20 -32.72 39.73 -38.12
C GLU A 20 -31.49 40.16 -37.31
N VAL A 21 -30.79 39.21 -36.70
CA VAL A 21 -29.52 39.50 -36.00
C VAL A 21 -28.44 39.98 -36.98
N ARG A 22 -28.36 39.39 -38.17
CA ARG A 22 -27.47 39.86 -39.25
C ARG A 22 -27.79 41.29 -39.66
N ARG A 23 -29.07 41.59 -39.89
CA ARG A 23 -29.55 42.92 -40.24
C ARG A 23 -29.20 43.95 -39.16
N MET A 24 -29.43 43.62 -37.89
CA MET A 24 -29.09 44.49 -36.77
C MET A 24 -27.59 44.75 -36.65
N LEU A 25 -26.75 43.76 -36.95
CA LEU A 25 -25.28 43.91 -36.92
C LEU A 25 -24.75 44.74 -38.11
N GLU A 26 -25.40 44.68 -39.27
CA GLU A 26 -25.04 45.46 -40.46
C GLU A 26 -25.57 46.91 -40.41
N GLU A 27 -26.76 47.13 -39.83
CA GLU A 27 -27.44 48.43 -39.77
C GLU A 27 -27.01 49.29 -38.55
N LEU A 28 -26.53 48.69 -37.45
CA LEU A 28 -26.19 49.38 -36.21
C LEU A 28 -24.71 49.18 -35.81
N PRO A 29 -23.77 49.98 -36.33
CA PRO A 29 -22.35 49.87 -35.99
C PRO A 29 -22.01 50.25 -34.54
N GLU A 30 -22.89 50.97 -33.83
CA GLU A 30 -22.74 51.27 -32.39
C GLU A 30 -23.24 50.15 -31.48
N LEU A 31 -23.65 48.99 -32.03
CA LEU A 31 -24.16 47.86 -31.26
C LEU A 31 -23.02 47.16 -30.50
N ASN A 32 -22.80 47.51 -29.23
CA ASN A 32 -22.14 46.70 -28.20
C ASN A 32 -22.63 45.23 -28.21
N VAL A 33 -21.82 44.37 -28.83
CA VAL A 33 -22.05 42.93 -28.95
C VAL A 33 -21.96 42.22 -27.59
N ASN A 34 -21.31 42.84 -26.60
CA ASN A 34 -21.13 42.32 -25.24
C ASN A 34 -22.24 42.77 -24.28
N CYS A 35 -23.44 43.02 -24.79
CA CYS A 35 -24.58 43.31 -23.94
C CYS A 35 -25.06 42.04 -23.22
N VAL A 36 -25.34 42.19 -21.93
CA VAL A 36 -25.77 41.10 -21.05
C VAL A 36 -27.28 41.16 -20.78
N ASN A 37 -27.90 39.99 -20.61
CA ASN A 37 -29.29 39.90 -20.16
C ASN A 37 -29.42 40.12 -18.64
N TYR A 38 -30.64 40.02 -18.10
CA TYR A 38 -30.89 40.15 -16.64
C TYR A 38 -30.22 39.06 -15.78
N MET A 39 -29.75 37.97 -16.39
CA MET A 39 -28.95 36.91 -15.76
C MET A 39 -27.45 37.06 -16.04
N GLY A 40 -27.03 38.21 -16.59
CA GLY A 40 -25.64 38.47 -16.91
C GLY A 40 -25.11 37.76 -18.16
N GLN A 41 -25.92 37.19 -19.05
CA GLN A 41 -25.42 36.39 -20.20
C GLN A 41 -25.31 37.20 -21.50
N ASN A 42 -24.21 37.01 -22.23
CA ASN A 42 -23.94 37.57 -23.56
C ASN A 42 -24.71 36.86 -24.68
N ALA A 43 -24.86 37.55 -25.82
CA ALA A 43 -25.48 37.00 -27.03
C ALA A 43 -24.81 35.71 -27.51
N LEU A 44 -23.47 35.59 -27.39
CA LEU A 44 -22.73 34.37 -27.73
C LEU A 44 -23.09 33.20 -26.79
N GLN A 45 -23.08 33.42 -25.47
CA GLN A 45 -23.41 32.37 -24.49
C GLN A 45 -24.83 31.83 -24.72
N LEU A 46 -25.78 32.71 -25.09
CA LEU A 46 -27.15 32.32 -25.44
C LEU A 46 -27.25 31.58 -26.78
N ALA A 47 -26.50 31.98 -27.79
CA ALA A 47 -26.45 31.28 -29.08
C ALA A 47 -25.87 29.86 -28.91
N VAL A 48 -24.81 29.72 -28.11
CA VAL A 48 -24.19 28.43 -27.78
C VAL A 48 -25.12 27.58 -26.91
N ALA A 49 -25.77 28.16 -25.90
CA ALA A 49 -26.69 27.44 -25.01
C ALA A 49 -27.86 26.77 -25.76
N ASN A 50 -28.27 27.33 -26.90
CA ASN A 50 -29.37 26.83 -27.74
C ASN A 50 -28.89 26.15 -29.03
N GLU A 51 -27.60 25.82 -29.14
CA GLU A 51 -27.00 25.11 -30.29
C GLU A 51 -27.16 25.83 -31.66
N HIS A 52 -27.20 27.17 -31.67
CA HIS A 52 -27.32 27.94 -32.91
C HIS A 52 -25.96 28.13 -33.60
N LEU A 53 -25.51 27.13 -34.37
CA LEU A 53 -24.20 27.12 -35.04
C LEU A 53 -23.98 28.31 -35.99
N GLU A 54 -24.93 28.58 -36.88
CA GLU A 54 -24.79 29.66 -37.87
C GLU A 54 -24.79 31.05 -37.22
N LEU A 55 -25.60 31.23 -36.18
CA LEU A 55 -25.59 32.44 -35.37
C LEU A 55 -24.25 32.61 -34.65
N THR A 56 -23.71 31.52 -34.09
CA THR A 56 -22.40 31.50 -33.44
C THR A 56 -21.28 31.88 -34.41
N ARG A 57 -21.28 31.32 -35.62
CA ARG A 57 -20.32 31.70 -36.68
C ARG A 57 -20.42 33.15 -37.09
N LEU A 58 -21.62 33.72 -37.06
CA LEU A 58 -21.86 35.12 -37.39
C LEU A 58 -21.31 36.03 -36.29
N LEU A 59 -21.59 35.71 -35.03
CA LEU A 59 -21.10 36.46 -33.87
C LEU A 59 -19.57 36.40 -33.74
N LEU A 60 -18.96 35.24 -34.02
CA LEU A 60 -17.49 35.05 -33.98
C LEU A 60 -16.73 35.83 -35.08
N LYS A 61 -17.40 36.44 -36.06
CA LYS A 61 -16.71 37.32 -37.04
C LYS A 61 -16.42 38.71 -36.46
N MET A 62 -17.02 39.06 -35.33
CA MET A 62 -16.83 40.35 -34.68
C MET A 62 -15.55 40.34 -33.84
N LYS A 63 -14.74 41.40 -33.92
CA LYS A 63 -13.39 41.43 -33.32
C LYS A 63 -13.38 41.63 -31.80
N ASP A 64 -14.39 42.29 -31.24
CA ASP A 64 -14.40 42.72 -29.83
C ASP A 64 -15.38 41.90 -28.97
N LEU A 65 -15.28 40.57 -29.02
CA LEU A 65 -16.14 39.68 -28.22
C LEU A 65 -15.53 39.35 -26.86
N ALA A 66 -16.28 39.63 -25.79
CA ALA A 66 -15.98 39.19 -24.43
C ALA A 66 -16.62 37.82 -24.14
N ARG A 67 -16.11 37.11 -23.12
CA ARG A 67 -16.65 35.83 -22.61
C ARG A 67 -16.64 34.65 -23.59
N ILE A 68 -15.71 34.67 -24.55
CA ILE A 68 -15.52 33.55 -25.50
C ILE A 68 -15.07 32.28 -24.75
N GLY A 69 -14.29 32.42 -23.68
CA GLY A 69 -13.83 31.32 -22.84
C GLY A 69 -14.96 30.61 -22.09
N ASP A 70 -15.91 31.33 -21.48
CA ASP A 70 -17.09 30.70 -20.86
C ASP A 70 -17.99 30.04 -21.91
N ALA A 71 -18.17 30.68 -23.08
CA ALA A 71 -18.92 30.08 -24.18
C ALA A 71 -18.28 28.76 -24.67
N LEU A 72 -16.95 28.68 -24.70
CA LEU A 72 -16.23 27.43 -24.98
C LEU A 72 -16.50 26.37 -23.91
N LEU A 73 -16.35 26.70 -22.62
CA LEU A 73 -16.60 25.77 -21.52
C LEU A 73 -18.05 25.26 -21.53
N LEU A 74 -19.01 26.13 -21.84
CA LEU A 74 -20.42 25.75 -22.02
C LEU A 74 -20.61 24.79 -23.20
N ALA A 75 -20.01 25.07 -24.35
CA ALA A 75 -20.09 24.20 -25.52
C ALA A 75 -19.50 22.81 -25.24
N ILE A 76 -18.39 22.74 -24.51
CA ILE A 76 -17.75 21.50 -24.07
C ILE A 76 -18.67 20.73 -23.11
N SER A 77 -19.22 21.41 -22.10
CA SER A 77 -20.14 20.79 -21.13
C SER A 77 -21.40 20.21 -21.77
N LYS A 78 -21.80 20.71 -22.96
CA LYS A 78 -22.96 20.23 -23.72
C LYS A 78 -22.61 19.23 -24.83
N GLY A 79 -21.33 19.02 -25.14
CA GLY A 79 -20.90 18.12 -26.21
C GLY A 79 -21.08 18.67 -27.63
N TYR A 80 -21.14 20.01 -27.81
CA TYR A 80 -21.39 20.61 -29.13
C TYR A 80 -20.12 20.71 -29.98
N ILE A 81 -19.72 19.59 -30.60
CA ILE A 81 -18.46 19.44 -31.35
C ILE A 81 -18.27 20.55 -32.41
N ARG A 82 -19.27 20.79 -33.27
CA ARG A 82 -19.17 21.76 -34.38
C ARG A 82 -19.05 23.20 -33.90
N ILE A 83 -19.65 23.51 -32.74
CA ILE A 83 -19.58 24.83 -32.12
C ILE A 83 -18.21 25.01 -31.46
N VAL A 84 -17.69 23.97 -30.79
CA VAL A 84 -16.33 23.96 -30.23
C VAL A 84 -15.30 24.18 -31.32
N GLU A 85 -15.39 23.49 -32.46
CA GLU A 85 -14.49 23.72 -33.61
C GLU A 85 -14.59 25.16 -34.14
N ALA A 86 -15.80 25.71 -34.25
CA ALA A 86 -15.99 27.07 -34.72
C ALA A 86 -15.35 28.09 -33.76
N ILE A 87 -15.48 27.88 -32.45
CA ILE A 87 -14.89 28.74 -31.41
C ILE A 87 -13.37 28.60 -31.39
N LEU A 88 -12.81 27.39 -31.46
CA LEU A 88 -11.36 27.13 -31.44
C LEU A 88 -10.62 27.62 -32.69
N ASN A 89 -11.33 27.91 -33.78
CA ASN A 89 -10.77 28.51 -34.99
C ASN A 89 -10.72 30.04 -34.94
N HIS A 90 -11.25 30.66 -33.89
CA HIS A 90 -11.20 32.11 -33.69
C HIS A 90 -9.79 32.58 -33.32
N GLU A 91 -9.40 33.79 -33.74
CA GLU A 91 -8.06 34.37 -33.51
C GLU A 91 -7.69 34.45 -32.02
N ALA A 92 -8.68 34.61 -31.14
CA ALA A 92 -8.48 34.67 -29.69
C ALA A 92 -7.89 33.38 -29.07
N PHE A 93 -7.94 32.25 -29.77
CA PHE A 93 -7.34 30.97 -29.37
C PHE A 93 -6.11 30.59 -30.21
N ALA A 94 -5.53 31.53 -30.96
CA ALA A 94 -4.28 31.30 -31.68
C ALA A 94 -3.12 31.00 -30.73
N ASP A 95 -3.10 31.63 -29.55
CA ASP A 95 -2.13 31.35 -28.49
C ASP A 95 -2.59 30.15 -27.65
N SER A 96 -1.90 29.01 -27.79
CA SER A 96 -2.17 27.78 -27.03
C SER A 96 -2.12 27.97 -25.50
N GLN A 97 -1.49 29.03 -25.00
CA GLN A 97 -1.39 29.33 -23.56
C GLN A 97 -2.76 29.55 -22.90
N ARG A 98 -3.76 30.06 -23.64
CA ARG A 98 -5.12 30.26 -23.11
C ARG A 98 -5.90 28.95 -22.94
N LEU A 99 -5.43 27.86 -23.54
CA LEU A 99 -6.00 26.52 -23.40
C LEU A 99 -5.32 25.72 -22.28
N THR A 100 -4.04 26.01 -21.99
CA THR A 100 -3.26 25.34 -20.94
C THR A 100 -3.40 26.01 -19.58
N ASN A 101 -3.42 27.35 -19.54
CA ASN A 101 -3.47 28.08 -18.28
C ASN A 101 -4.88 27.99 -17.69
N SER A 102 -4.94 27.77 -16.37
CA SER A 102 -6.20 27.86 -15.65
C SER A 102 -6.71 29.30 -15.62
N PRO A 103 -8.04 29.52 -15.56
CA PRO A 103 -8.62 30.83 -15.34
C PRO A 103 -8.05 31.60 -14.13
N SER A 104 -7.54 30.91 -13.10
CA SER A 104 -6.85 31.52 -11.95
C SER A 104 -5.42 32.00 -12.24
N GLN A 105 -4.76 31.43 -13.24
CA GLN A 105 -3.40 31.78 -13.66
C GLN A 105 -3.36 32.74 -14.86
N ALA A 106 -4.42 32.76 -15.68
CA ALA A 106 -4.59 33.77 -16.72
C ALA A 106 -4.87 35.12 -16.04
N GLU A 107 -4.07 36.14 -16.37
CA GLU A 107 -4.12 37.46 -15.74
C GLU A 107 -5.57 37.99 -15.68
N MET A 108 -6.01 38.39 -14.48
CA MET A 108 -7.38 38.82 -14.14
C MET A 108 -7.89 40.10 -14.86
N HIS A 109 -7.19 40.57 -15.89
CA HIS A 109 -7.56 41.80 -16.60
C HIS A 109 -8.51 41.59 -17.78
N ASP A 110 -8.75 40.35 -18.22
CA ASP A 110 -9.68 40.04 -19.31
C ASP A 110 -10.89 39.22 -18.81
N ASP A 111 -12.11 39.69 -19.08
CA ASP A 111 -13.41 39.03 -18.83
C ASP A 111 -13.60 37.71 -19.62
N PHE A 112 -12.52 37.05 -20.05
CA PHE A 112 -12.51 35.97 -21.02
C PHE A 112 -13.26 34.71 -20.55
N PHE A 113 -13.05 34.29 -19.31
CA PHE A 113 -13.72 33.13 -18.69
C PHE A 113 -14.87 33.51 -17.74
N SER A 114 -15.14 34.81 -17.57
CA SER A 114 -16.25 35.29 -16.72
C SER A 114 -17.60 34.83 -17.27
N TYR A 115 -18.48 34.36 -16.40
CA TYR A 115 -19.86 34.05 -16.75
C TYR A 115 -20.73 35.30 -16.62
N ASP A 116 -20.65 35.95 -15.47
CA ASP A 116 -21.29 37.20 -15.07
C ASP A 116 -20.29 38.10 -14.31
N GLU A 117 -20.77 39.16 -13.66
CA GLU A 117 -19.94 40.04 -12.81
C GLU A 117 -19.54 39.37 -11.47
N ASP A 118 -20.21 38.29 -11.08
CA ASP A 118 -20.02 37.61 -9.79
C ASP A 118 -18.99 36.46 -9.86
N GLY A 119 -18.68 35.95 -11.06
CA GLY A 119 -17.57 35.02 -11.25
C GLY A 119 -17.63 34.15 -12.51
N THR A 120 -16.97 32.98 -12.45
CA THR A 120 -16.92 31.99 -13.53
C THR A 120 -17.94 30.87 -13.27
N ARG A 121 -18.48 30.27 -14.35
CA ARG A 121 -19.47 29.19 -14.26
C ARG A 121 -18.93 27.92 -13.58
N PHE A 122 -17.68 27.60 -13.87
CA PHE A 122 -16.96 26.46 -13.31
C PHE A 122 -15.87 26.96 -12.35
N SER A 123 -15.32 26.10 -11.50
CA SER A 123 -14.21 26.47 -10.62
C SER A 123 -13.04 27.01 -11.42
N HIS A 124 -12.37 28.05 -10.93
CA HIS A 124 -11.28 28.75 -11.61
C HIS A 124 -10.07 27.87 -12.01
N ASP A 125 -10.00 26.65 -11.48
CA ASP A 125 -8.95 25.67 -11.75
C ASP A 125 -9.24 24.75 -12.94
N ILE A 126 -10.47 24.78 -13.49
CA ILE A 126 -10.86 23.90 -14.60
C ILE A 126 -10.44 24.53 -15.93
N THR A 127 -9.53 23.85 -16.63
CA THR A 127 -9.18 24.16 -18.02
C THR A 127 -10.17 23.49 -18.98
N PRO A 128 -10.28 23.97 -20.24
CA PRO A 128 -11.16 23.35 -21.25
C PRO A 128 -10.91 21.85 -21.45
N ILE A 129 -9.65 21.41 -21.40
CA ILE A 129 -9.28 19.99 -21.53
C ILE A 129 -9.74 19.17 -20.31
N ILE A 130 -9.59 19.69 -19.09
CA ILE A 130 -10.07 19.00 -17.88
C ILE A 130 -11.59 18.82 -17.94
N LEU A 131 -12.32 19.85 -18.36
CA LEU A 131 -13.79 19.77 -18.48
C LEU A 131 -14.21 18.75 -19.55
N ALA A 132 -13.57 18.77 -20.71
CA ALA A 132 -13.86 17.81 -21.79
C ALA A 132 -13.63 16.36 -21.33
N CYS A 133 -12.56 16.13 -20.56
CA CYS A 133 -12.26 14.84 -19.95
C CYS A 133 -13.30 14.40 -18.91
N GLN A 134 -13.77 15.33 -18.06
CA GLN A 134 -14.82 15.05 -17.07
C GLN A 134 -16.16 14.69 -17.73
N CYS A 135 -16.48 15.31 -18.87
CA CYS A 135 -17.66 14.99 -19.67
C CYS A 135 -17.51 13.72 -20.53
N GLN A 136 -16.30 13.15 -20.63
CA GLN A 136 -15.98 11.96 -21.44
C GLN A 136 -16.23 12.15 -22.96
N GLU A 137 -16.02 13.36 -23.47
CA GLU A 137 -16.24 13.70 -24.88
C GLU A 137 -14.98 13.45 -25.73
N TYR A 138 -14.85 12.25 -26.30
CA TYR A 138 -13.64 11.80 -27.02
C TYR A 138 -13.23 12.71 -28.18
N GLU A 139 -14.18 13.16 -29.00
CA GLU A 139 -13.89 14.01 -30.16
C GLU A 139 -13.37 15.38 -29.74
N ILE A 140 -14.00 15.99 -28.73
CA ILE A 140 -13.58 17.28 -28.18
C ILE A 140 -12.19 17.18 -27.54
N VAL A 141 -11.94 16.12 -26.77
CA VAL A 141 -10.62 15.84 -26.20
C VAL A 141 -9.57 15.70 -27.30
N HIS A 142 -9.88 14.99 -28.39
CA HIS A 142 -8.97 14.85 -29.51
C HIS A 142 -8.65 16.19 -30.19
N ILE A 143 -9.66 17.03 -30.45
CA ILE A 143 -9.49 18.36 -31.04
C ILE A 143 -8.60 19.24 -30.14
N LEU A 144 -8.83 19.22 -28.82
CA LEU A 144 -8.04 20.00 -27.86
C LEU A 144 -6.58 19.50 -27.78
N LEU A 145 -6.35 18.19 -27.80
CA LEU A 145 -5.01 17.59 -27.84
C LEU A 145 -4.25 17.97 -29.12
N LEU A 146 -4.93 18.00 -30.28
CA LEU A 146 -4.35 18.46 -31.54
C LEU A 146 -3.93 19.93 -31.51
N LYS A 147 -4.63 20.76 -30.73
CA LYS A 147 -4.29 22.18 -30.49
C LYS A 147 -3.19 22.37 -29.42
N GLY A 148 -2.64 21.27 -28.88
CA GLY A 148 -1.54 21.27 -27.91
C GLY A 148 -1.96 21.41 -26.45
N ALA A 149 -3.25 21.37 -26.14
CA ALA A 149 -3.73 21.44 -24.76
C ALA A 149 -3.55 20.08 -24.06
N ARG A 150 -2.58 19.98 -23.14
CA ARG A 150 -2.36 18.80 -22.29
C ARG A 150 -2.60 19.14 -20.83
N ILE A 151 -3.04 18.14 -20.06
CA ILE A 151 -3.23 18.29 -18.62
C ILE A 151 -1.85 18.19 -17.95
N GLU A 152 -1.48 19.21 -17.19
CA GLU A 152 -0.28 19.17 -16.36
C GLU A 152 -0.47 18.19 -15.20
N ARG A 153 0.52 17.32 -14.98
CA ARG A 153 0.47 16.42 -13.82
C ARG A 153 0.68 17.24 -12.55
N PRO A 154 -0.20 17.09 -11.53
CA PRO A 154 -0.01 17.77 -10.26
C PRO A 154 1.28 17.29 -9.59
N HIS A 155 1.92 18.21 -8.85
CA HIS A 155 3.08 17.85 -8.03
C HIS A 155 2.69 16.91 -6.89
N ASP A 156 3.68 16.18 -6.38
CA ASP A 156 3.52 15.34 -5.20
C ASP A 156 2.94 16.15 -4.02
N TYR A 157 2.11 15.50 -3.21
CA TYR A 157 1.41 16.09 -2.06
C TYR A 157 2.38 16.83 -1.12
N TYR A 158 3.58 16.28 -0.94
CA TYR A 158 4.62 16.80 -0.05
C TYR A 158 5.60 17.76 -0.73
N CYS A 159 5.36 18.15 -1.97
CA CYS A 159 6.21 19.09 -2.69
C CYS A 159 6.27 20.45 -1.97
N GLN A 160 7.48 20.99 -1.84
CA GLN A 160 7.77 22.27 -1.17
C GLN A 160 8.28 23.34 -2.14
N CYS A 161 7.98 23.24 -3.43
CA CYS A 161 8.36 24.27 -4.39
C CYS A 161 7.64 25.60 -4.06
N LYS A 162 8.21 26.72 -4.51
CA LYS A 162 7.71 28.07 -4.21
C LYS A 162 6.23 28.22 -4.62
N THR A 163 5.88 27.80 -5.83
CA THR A 163 4.51 27.87 -6.37
C THR A 163 3.49 27.10 -5.51
N CYS A 164 3.77 25.85 -5.15
CA CYS A 164 2.85 25.05 -4.31
C CYS A 164 2.75 25.61 -2.89
N SER A 165 3.85 26.11 -2.34
CA SER A 165 3.88 26.72 -1.01
C SER A 165 3.07 28.02 -0.96
N GLU A 166 3.19 28.86 -1.98
CA GLU A 166 2.44 30.11 -2.12
C GLU A 166 0.94 29.84 -2.32
N GLN A 167 0.56 28.94 -3.24
CA GLN A 167 -0.83 28.55 -3.45
C GLN A 167 -1.47 27.98 -2.17
N ARG A 168 -0.75 27.10 -1.45
CA ARG A 168 -1.26 26.52 -0.19
C ARG A 168 -1.40 27.55 0.93
N ARG A 169 -0.55 28.58 0.97
CA ARG A 169 -0.65 29.68 1.94
C ARG A 169 -1.79 30.63 1.62
N HIS A 170 -2.06 30.88 0.34
CA HIS A 170 -3.11 31.78 -0.09
C HIS A 170 -4.49 31.13 0.01
N ASP A 171 -4.66 29.94 -0.56
CA ASP A 171 -5.90 29.15 -0.46
C ASP A 171 -5.61 27.65 -0.55
N SER A 172 -5.59 27.00 0.62
CA SER A 172 -5.38 25.55 0.70
C SER A 172 -6.56 24.74 0.14
N PHE A 173 -7.79 25.26 0.20
CA PHE A 173 -8.97 24.54 -0.27
C PHE A 173 -8.99 24.51 -1.79
N SER A 174 -8.86 25.67 -2.45
CA SER A 174 -8.73 25.73 -3.92
C SER A 174 -7.54 24.91 -4.42
N HIS A 175 -6.40 24.93 -3.73
CA HIS A 175 -5.25 24.09 -4.12
C HIS A 175 -5.57 22.59 -4.09
N SER A 176 -6.31 22.11 -3.08
CA SER A 176 -6.76 20.71 -3.02
C SER A 176 -7.81 20.40 -4.10
N GLN A 177 -8.72 21.33 -4.36
CA GLN A 177 -9.77 21.21 -5.38
C GLN A 177 -9.19 21.17 -6.81
N SER A 178 -8.18 22.00 -7.08
CA SER A 178 -7.43 22.03 -8.33
C SER A 178 -6.76 20.68 -8.60
N ARG A 179 -6.09 20.13 -7.58
CA ARG A 179 -5.40 18.83 -7.66
C ARG A 179 -6.37 17.70 -8.00
N ILE A 180 -7.50 17.60 -7.30
CA ILE A 180 -8.47 16.55 -7.57
C ILE A 180 -9.13 16.72 -8.94
N ASN A 181 -9.38 17.95 -9.39
CA ASN A 181 -9.90 18.22 -10.72
C ASN A 181 -8.90 17.81 -11.82
N ALA A 182 -7.60 18.06 -11.63
CA ALA A 182 -6.56 17.56 -12.53
C ALA A 182 -6.54 16.03 -12.58
N TYR A 183 -6.60 15.35 -11.43
CA TYR A 183 -6.69 13.88 -11.38
C TYR A 183 -7.98 13.33 -12.01
N LYS A 184 -9.13 14.01 -11.86
CA LYS A 184 -10.38 13.66 -12.57
C LYS A 184 -10.20 13.69 -14.09
N GLY A 185 -9.46 14.68 -14.60
CA GLY A 185 -9.12 14.75 -16.02
C GLY A 185 -8.19 13.63 -16.46
N LEU A 186 -7.08 13.41 -15.74
CA LEU A 186 -6.06 12.39 -16.05
C LEU A 186 -6.61 10.95 -15.96
N ALA A 187 -7.50 10.68 -15.01
CA ALA A 187 -8.11 9.36 -14.81
C ALA A 187 -9.25 9.04 -15.79
N SER A 188 -9.65 10.01 -16.63
CA SER A 188 -10.72 9.79 -17.60
C SER A 188 -10.28 8.81 -18.70
N PRO A 189 -11.14 7.85 -19.11
CA PRO A 189 -10.84 6.94 -20.21
C PRO A 189 -10.52 7.66 -21.52
N ALA A 190 -11.21 8.77 -21.81
CA ALA A 190 -10.98 9.57 -23.01
C ALA A 190 -9.55 10.12 -23.08
N TYR A 191 -9.03 10.64 -21.96
CA TYR A 191 -7.67 11.16 -21.90
C TYR A 191 -6.62 10.03 -21.98
N LEU A 192 -6.83 8.94 -21.22
CA LEU A 192 -5.92 7.80 -21.21
C LEU A 192 -5.76 7.20 -22.62
N CYS A 193 -6.86 6.99 -23.35
CA CYS A 193 -6.83 6.44 -24.71
C CYS A 193 -6.10 7.33 -25.72
N LEU A 194 -6.28 8.66 -25.65
CA LEU A 194 -5.83 9.58 -26.69
C LEU A 194 -4.46 10.20 -26.40
N SER A 195 -4.06 10.30 -25.13
CA SER A 195 -2.81 10.97 -24.74
C SER A 195 -1.64 10.03 -24.51
N SER A 196 -1.88 8.75 -24.18
CA SER A 196 -0.82 7.82 -23.78
C SER A 196 -0.52 6.79 -24.88
N GLU A 197 0.76 6.44 -25.04
CA GLU A 197 1.18 5.40 -25.98
C GLU A 197 0.80 4.01 -25.48
N ASP A 198 0.96 3.76 -24.17
CA ASP A 198 0.50 2.55 -23.47
C ASP A 198 -0.57 2.90 -22.42
N PRO A 199 -1.87 2.83 -22.78
CA PRO A 199 -2.95 3.20 -21.87
C PRO A 199 -3.11 2.22 -20.71
N VAL A 200 -2.70 0.95 -20.86
CA VAL A 200 -2.81 -0.05 -19.80
C VAL A 200 -1.82 0.26 -18.69
N MET A 201 -0.56 0.49 -19.03
CA MET A 201 0.47 0.81 -18.04
C MET A 201 0.16 2.13 -17.33
N ALA A 202 -0.20 3.17 -18.10
CA ALA A 202 -0.55 4.47 -17.54
C ALA A 202 -1.74 4.40 -16.57
N ALA A 203 -2.78 3.64 -16.91
CA ALA A 203 -3.94 3.43 -16.04
C ALA A 203 -3.59 2.65 -14.77
N LEU A 204 -2.75 1.61 -14.87
CA LEU A 204 -2.29 0.83 -13.72
C LEU A 204 -1.50 1.69 -12.72
N GLU A 205 -0.51 2.45 -13.20
CA GLU A 205 0.29 3.36 -12.37
C GLU A 205 -0.57 4.46 -11.73
N LEU A 206 -1.43 5.10 -12.52
CA LEU A 206 -2.32 6.15 -12.02
C LEU A 206 -3.31 5.60 -10.98
N SER A 207 -3.83 4.38 -11.17
CA SER A 207 -4.74 3.76 -10.20
C SER A 207 -4.08 3.55 -8.83
N ASN A 208 -2.79 3.21 -8.81
CA ASN A 208 -2.01 3.04 -7.58
C ASN A 208 -1.68 4.41 -6.95
N GLU A 209 -1.29 5.39 -7.75
CA GLU A 209 -1.06 6.77 -7.29
C GLU A 209 -2.31 7.33 -6.58
N LEU A 210 -3.48 7.20 -7.20
CA LEU A 210 -4.76 7.61 -6.63
C LEU A 210 -5.11 6.83 -5.35
N ALA A 211 -4.80 5.54 -5.29
CA ALA A 211 -5.03 4.73 -4.10
C ALA A 211 -4.13 5.13 -2.91
N VAL A 212 -2.89 5.53 -3.19
CA VAL A 212 -1.98 6.11 -2.18
C VAL A 212 -2.51 7.47 -1.72
N LEU A 213 -2.91 8.33 -2.66
CA LEU A 213 -3.47 9.65 -2.35
C LEU A 213 -4.76 9.59 -1.53
N ALA A 214 -5.62 8.59 -1.79
CA ALA A 214 -6.82 8.35 -0.98
C ALA A 214 -6.51 8.04 0.50
N ASN A 215 -5.29 7.58 0.80
CA ASN A 215 -4.86 7.34 2.18
C ASN A 215 -4.13 8.54 2.79
N THR A 216 -3.55 9.42 1.98
CA THR A 216 -2.91 10.67 2.46
C THR A 216 -3.94 11.77 2.69
N GLU A 217 -4.86 12.00 1.73
CA GLU A 217 -5.94 12.98 1.84
C GLU A 217 -7.23 12.27 2.31
N LYS A 218 -7.63 12.53 3.56
CA LYS A 218 -8.77 11.83 4.17
C LYS A 218 -10.10 12.44 3.77
N GLU A 219 -10.10 13.73 3.48
CA GLU A 219 -11.27 14.56 3.15
C GLU A 219 -11.90 14.11 1.82
N PHE A 220 -11.07 13.92 0.79
CA PHE A 220 -11.50 13.49 -0.54
C PHE A 220 -11.27 12.00 -0.80
N LYS A 221 -11.13 11.19 0.25
CA LYS A 221 -10.80 9.76 0.15
C LYS A 221 -11.74 8.98 -0.78
N ASN A 222 -13.04 9.27 -0.73
CA ASN A 222 -14.03 8.58 -1.55
C ASN A 222 -13.87 8.92 -3.04
N ASP A 223 -13.59 10.18 -3.37
CA ASP A 223 -13.40 10.61 -4.75
C ASP A 223 -12.14 9.98 -5.37
N TYR A 224 -11.02 9.97 -4.64
CA TYR A 224 -9.80 9.29 -5.10
C TYR A 224 -10.01 7.79 -5.29
N LYS A 225 -10.78 7.14 -4.40
CA LYS A 225 -11.14 5.73 -4.56
C LYS A 225 -11.99 5.49 -5.81
N ASN A 226 -12.96 6.36 -6.08
CA ASN A 226 -13.81 6.25 -7.26
C ASN A 226 -12.98 6.42 -8.55
N LEU A 227 -12.06 7.38 -8.58
CA LEU A 227 -11.14 7.58 -9.72
C LEU A 227 -10.17 6.41 -9.90
N SER A 228 -9.63 5.88 -8.80
CA SER A 228 -8.81 4.67 -8.85
C SER A 228 -9.61 3.49 -9.42
N MET A 229 -10.88 3.33 -9.01
CA MET A 229 -11.78 2.31 -9.54
C MET A 229 -12.08 2.52 -11.02
N GLN A 230 -12.30 3.76 -11.46
CA GLN A 230 -12.50 4.10 -12.88
C GLN A 230 -11.30 3.67 -13.74
N CYS A 231 -10.06 3.96 -13.31
CA CYS A 231 -8.85 3.49 -13.99
C CYS A 231 -8.76 1.96 -14.03
N LYS A 232 -9.13 1.27 -12.94
CA LYS A 232 -9.13 -0.20 -12.87
C LYS A 232 -10.18 -0.80 -13.81
N ASP A 233 -11.39 -0.26 -13.83
CA ASP A 233 -12.49 -0.72 -14.68
C ASP A 233 -12.19 -0.43 -16.17
N PHE A 234 -11.50 0.66 -16.49
CA PHE A 234 -11.01 0.95 -17.85
C PHE A 234 -10.08 -0.16 -18.36
N VAL A 235 -9.11 -0.60 -17.56
CA VAL A 235 -8.18 -1.68 -17.94
C VAL A 235 -8.91 -3.02 -18.10
N VAL A 236 -9.93 -3.29 -17.28
CA VAL A 236 -10.79 -4.47 -17.43
C VAL A 236 -11.58 -4.40 -18.74
N GLY A 237 -12.20 -3.25 -19.03
CA GLY A 237 -12.94 -3.04 -20.27
C GLY A 237 -12.09 -3.22 -21.54
N LEU A 238 -10.79 -2.88 -21.48
CA LEU A 238 -9.88 -3.15 -22.61
C LEU A 238 -9.61 -4.65 -22.78
N LEU A 239 -9.50 -5.40 -21.69
CA LEU A 239 -9.30 -6.85 -21.72
C LEU A 239 -10.55 -7.61 -22.21
N ASP A 240 -11.74 -7.07 -21.95
CA ASP A 240 -13.02 -7.60 -22.46
C ASP A 240 -13.11 -7.56 -23.99
N LEU A 241 -12.42 -6.62 -24.62
CA LEU A 241 -12.43 -6.42 -26.08
C LEU A 241 -11.49 -7.38 -26.84
N CYS A 242 -10.59 -8.07 -26.14
CA CYS A 242 -9.67 -9.03 -26.76
C CYS A 242 -10.40 -10.24 -27.33
N ARG A 243 -10.08 -10.60 -28.58
CA ARG A 243 -10.70 -11.72 -29.30
C ARG A 243 -9.79 -12.94 -29.41
N ASN A 244 -8.47 -12.70 -29.45
CA ASN A 244 -7.47 -13.75 -29.66
C ASN A 244 -6.54 -13.91 -28.46
N THR A 245 -5.97 -15.10 -28.29
CA THR A 245 -4.97 -15.37 -27.23
C THR A 245 -3.73 -14.50 -27.37
N GLU A 246 -3.32 -14.16 -28.60
CA GLU A 246 -2.19 -13.29 -28.85
C GLU A 246 -2.43 -11.85 -28.36
N GLU A 247 -3.64 -11.33 -28.52
CA GLU A 247 -4.03 -10.01 -27.99
C GLU A 247 -4.04 -10.01 -26.45
N VAL A 248 -4.57 -11.07 -25.84
CA VAL A 248 -4.55 -11.26 -24.39
C VAL A 248 -3.11 -11.35 -23.88
N GLU A 249 -2.24 -12.11 -24.55
CA GLU A 249 -0.82 -12.20 -24.21
C GLU A 249 -0.09 -10.87 -24.38
N ALA A 250 -0.43 -10.08 -25.40
CA ALA A 250 0.13 -8.74 -25.59
C ALA A 250 -0.28 -7.80 -24.45
N ILE A 251 -1.54 -7.84 -24.00
CA ILE A 251 -1.99 -7.05 -22.85
C ILE A 251 -1.30 -7.50 -21.55
N LEU A 252 -1.15 -8.81 -21.31
CA LEU A 252 -0.60 -9.34 -20.05
C LEU A 252 0.93 -9.23 -19.94
N ASN A 253 1.65 -9.33 -21.06
CA ASN A 253 3.12 -9.32 -21.07
C ASN A 253 3.69 -7.93 -21.41
N GLY A 254 2.98 -7.12 -22.20
CA GLY A 254 3.52 -5.89 -22.77
C GLY A 254 4.58 -6.13 -23.84
N ASP A 255 5.30 -5.07 -24.21
CA ASP A 255 6.31 -5.11 -25.27
C ASP A 255 7.47 -6.05 -24.91
N LYS A 256 7.69 -7.05 -25.76
CA LYS A 256 8.74 -8.08 -25.60
C LYS A 256 10.17 -7.54 -25.83
N GLU A 257 10.34 -6.27 -26.24
CA GLU A 257 11.60 -5.76 -26.79
C GLU A 257 12.53 -5.06 -25.78
N SER A 258 12.03 -4.61 -24.63
CA SER A 258 12.82 -3.78 -23.70
C SER A 258 13.77 -4.55 -22.76
N TYR A 259 13.69 -5.90 -22.72
CA TYR A 259 14.56 -6.72 -21.87
C TYR A 259 15.11 -7.95 -22.61
N ARG A 260 16.02 -7.74 -23.56
CA ARG A 260 16.96 -8.79 -24.01
C ARG A 260 18.16 -8.86 -23.06
N SER A 261 17.95 -9.28 -21.81
CA SER A 261 19.05 -9.79 -20.98
C SER A 261 19.08 -11.31 -21.11
N SER A 262 20.16 -11.80 -21.71
CA SER A 262 20.53 -13.20 -21.86
C SER A 262 20.52 -13.95 -20.53
N ASP A 263 19.53 -14.81 -20.30
CA ASP A 263 19.74 -16.24 -20.11
C ASP A 263 18.44 -17.00 -19.75
N THR A 264 18.20 -18.05 -20.54
CA THR A 264 17.44 -19.27 -20.22
C THR A 264 15.91 -19.21 -19.99
N THR A 265 15.21 -19.94 -20.88
CA THR A 265 13.85 -20.51 -20.77
C THR A 265 12.66 -19.54 -20.76
N ASN A 266 12.26 -19.11 -21.97
CA ASN A 266 10.95 -19.31 -22.59
C ASN A 266 9.67 -19.42 -21.72
N ARG A 267 9.55 -18.66 -20.63
CA ARG A 267 8.26 -18.35 -20.01
C ARG A 267 8.06 -16.85 -20.03
N GLN A 268 6.95 -16.46 -20.66
CA GLN A 268 6.46 -15.10 -20.81
C GLN A 268 6.59 -14.37 -19.46
N ASN A 269 7.43 -13.33 -19.39
CA ASN A 269 7.51 -12.48 -18.22
C ASN A 269 6.18 -11.73 -18.12
N LEU A 270 5.27 -12.23 -17.29
CA LEU A 270 3.95 -11.67 -16.99
C LEU A 270 4.08 -10.36 -16.19
N ILE A 271 4.79 -9.37 -16.73
CA ILE A 271 5.22 -8.16 -16.01
C ILE A 271 4.00 -7.33 -15.61
N ARG A 272 3.06 -7.09 -16.54
CA ARG A 272 1.85 -6.32 -16.25
C ARG A 272 0.92 -7.06 -15.30
N LEU A 273 0.84 -8.39 -15.38
CA LEU A 273 0.08 -9.18 -14.41
C LEU A 273 0.71 -9.11 -13.01
N LYS A 274 2.04 -9.21 -12.90
CA LYS A 274 2.76 -9.04 -11.63
C LYS A 274 2.51 -7.64 -11.04
N LEU A 275 2.51 -6.62 -11.89
CA LEU A 275 2.18 -5.25 -11.51
C LEU A 275 0.71 -5.11 -11.07
N ALA A 276 -0.22 -5.72 -11.81
CA ALA A 276 -1.64 -5.71 -11.46
C ALA A 276 -1.93 -6.42 -10.12
N ILE A 277 -1.18 -7.48 -9.80
CA ILE A 277 -1.23 -8.11 -8.47
C ILE A 277 -0.68 -7.16 -7.41
N LYS A 278 0.45 -6.48 -7.68
CA LYS A 278 1.06 -5.49 -6.76
C LYS A 278 0.14 -4.29 -6.49
N TYR A 279 -0.59 -3.82 -7.49
CA TYR A 279 -1.55 -2.70 -7.36
C TYR A 279 -2.97 -3.15 -6.96
N GLU A 280 -3.15 -4.42 -6.61
CA GLU A 280 -4.43 -5.02 -6.21
C GLU A 280 -5.59 -4.71 -7.18
N VAL A 281 -5.34 -4.90 -8.49
CA VAL A 281 -6.37 -4.76 -9.54
C VAL A 281 -7.14 -6.08 -9.70
N LYS A 282 -8.01 -6.34 -8.71
CA LYS A 282 -8.67 -7.64 -8.53
C LYS A 282 -9.50 -8.09 -9.74
N LYS A 283 -10.37 -7.23 -10.28
CA LYS A 283 -11.24 -7.56 -11.42
C LYS A 283 -10.45 -7.94 -12.69
N PHE A 284 -9.33 -7.26 -12.95
CA PHE A 284 -8.47 -7.55 -14.09
C PHE A 284 -7.88 -8.96 -14.02
N VAL A 285 -7.36 -9.33 -12.84
CA VAL A 285 -6.80 -10.66 -12.62
C VAL A 285 -7.89 -11.73 -12.62
N ALA A 286 -9.06 -11.44 -12.04
CA ALA A 286 -10.20 -12.36 -11.99
C ALA A 286 -10.92 -12.55 -13.33
N HIS A 287 -10.60 -11.72 -14.33
CA HIS A 287 -11.23 -11.75 -15.64
C HIS A 287 -11.08 -13.14 -16.30
N PRO A 288 -12.14 -13.71 -16.93
CA PRO A 288 -12.09 -15.05 -17.53
C PRO A 288 -10.94 -15.26 -18.52
N ASN A 289 -10.66 -14.29 -19.39
CA ASN A 289 -9.56 -14.39 -20.36
C ASN A 289 -8.19 -14.47 -19.67
N CYS A 290 -7.98 -13.70 -18.60
CA CYS A 290 -6.75 -13.75 -17.81
C CYS A 290 -6.64 -15.10 -17.07
N GLN A 291 -7.73 -15.55 -16.46
CA GLN A 291 -7.76 -16.83 -15.74
C GLN A 291 -7.52 -18.03 -16.65
N GLN A 292 -8.01 -18.01 -17.88
CA GLN A 292 -7.74 -19.05 -18.88
C GLN A 292 -6.25 -19.11 -19.25
N GLN A 293 -5.60 -17.96 -19.44
CA GLN A 293 -4.15 -17.91 -19.68
C GLN A 293 -3.36 -18.38 -18.45
N LEU A 294 -3.77 -18.01 -17.24
CA LEU A 294 -3.12 -18.51 -16.02
C LEU A 294 -3.28 -20.03 -15.87
N LEU A 295 -4.45 -20.56 -16.21
CA LEU A 295 -4.72 -22.00 -16.21
C LEU A 295 -3.86 -22.75 -17.25
N SER A 296 -3.64 -22.18 -18.43
CA SER A 296 -2.79 -22.80 -19.47
C SER A 296 -1.34 -22.88 -18.99
N ILE A 297 -0.84 -21.85 -18.32
CA ILE A 297 0.51 -21.82 -17.72
C ILE A 297 0.61 -22.77 -16.51
N TRP A 298 -0.45 -22.87 -15.70
CA TRP A 298 -0.50 -23.75 -14.54
C TRP A 298 -0.43 -25.24 -14.91
N TYR A 299 -1.10 -25.63 -16.00
CA TYR A 299 -1.15 -27.02 -16.50
C TYR A 299 -0.28 -27.29 -17.74
N GLU A 300 0.71 -26.45 -18.06
CA GLU A 300 1.50 -26.48 -19.31
C GLU A 300 1.96 -27.89 -19.76
N ASN A 301 2.43 -28.73 -18.84
CA ASN A 301 2.89 -30.11 -19.11
C ASN A 301 1.85 -31.22 -18.81
N LEU A 302 0.67 -30.84 -18.32
CA LEU A 302 -0.39 -31.72 -17.77
C LEU A 302 -1.78 -31.33 -18.30
N SER A 303 -1.90 -30.96 -19.57
CA SER A 303 -3.16 -30.51 -20.18
C SER A 303 -4.32 -31.51 -20.02
N ARG A 304 -4.03 -32.82 -20.10
CA ARG A 304 -5.03 -33.87 -19.88
C ARG A 304 -5.62 -33.87 -18.47
N LEU A 305 -4.88 -33.41 -17.46
CA LEU A 305 -5.31 -33.45 -16.06
C LEU A 305 -6.39 -32.41 -15.75
N HIS A 306 -6.42 -31.29 -16.50
CA HIS A 306 -7.39 -30.22 -16.28
C HIS A 306 -8.84 -30.74 -16.34
N GLN A 307 -9.14 -31.56 -17.36
CA GLN A 307 -10.48 -32.10 -17.64
C GLN A 307 -10.83 -33.39 -16.85
N GLN A 308 -9.92 -33.90 -16.02
CA GLN A 308 -10.16 -35.14 -15.26
C GLN A 308 -11.05 -34.90 -14.04
N THR A 309 -11.72 -35.96 -13.60
CA THR A 309 -12.56 -35.94 -12.39
C THR A 309 -11.72 -35.67 -11.13
N THR A 310 -12.37 -35.14 -10.10
CA THR A 310 -11.73 -34.86 -8.80
C THR A 310 -11.11 -36.12 -8.20
N ALA A 311 -11.70 -37.31 -8.41
CA ALA A 311 -11.15 -38.57 -7.93
C ALA A 311 -9.76 -38.88 -8.52
N VAL A 312 -9.58 -38.66 -9.83
CA VAL A 312 -8.27 -38.85 -10.49
C VAL A 312 -7.25 -37.83 -9.97
N LYS A 313 -7.67 -36.58 -9.72
CA LYS A 313 -6.81 -35.55 -9.12
C LYS A 313 -6.38 -35.94 -7.71
N ILE A 314 -7.29 -36.46 -6.88
CA ILE A 314 -6.98 -36.96 -5.53
C ILE A 314 -6.00 -38.14 -5.60
N LEU A 315 -6.24 -39.09 -6.50
CA LEU A 315 -5.35 -40.25 -6.69
C LEU A 315 -3.94 -39.80 -7.10
N LEU A 316 -3.83 -38.80 -7.97
CA LEU A 316 -2.55 -38.21 -8.34
C LEU A 316 -1.86 -37.55 -7.15
N VAL A 317 -2.57 -36.75 -6.35
CA VAL A 317 -2.02 -36.11 -5.14
C VAL A 317 -1.50 -37.18 -4.17
N LEU A 318 -2.26 -38.25 -3.94
CA LEU A 318 -1.85 -39.37 -3.10
C LEU A 318 -0.61 -40.08 -3.66
N GLY A 319 -0.57 -40.33 -4.97
CA GLY A 319 0.58 -40.93 -5.64
C GLY A 319 1.85 -40.08 -5.54
N VAL A 320 1.72 -38.74 -5.67
CA VAL A 320 2.83 -37.80 -5.49
C VAL A 320 3.28 -37.74 -4.03
N ALA A 321 2.36 -37.79 -3.07
CA ALA A 321 2.69 -37.80 -1.65
C ALA A 321 3.51 -39.05 -1.26
N LEU A 322 3.10 -40.23 -1.72
CA LEU A 322 3.83 -41.47 -1.48
C LEU A 322 5.16 -41.53 -2.24
N GLY A 323 5.20 -40.98 -3.47
CA GLY A 323 6.37 -40.98 -4.34
C GLY A 323 7.33 -39.81 -4.15
N LEU A 324 7.05 -38.89 -3.21
CA LEU A 324 7.81 -37.65 -2.99
C LEU A 324 9.33 -37.84 -2.86
N PRO A 325 9.85 -38.78 -2.03
CA PRO A 325 11.30 -38.97 -1.91
C PRO A 325 11.96 -39.44 -3.22
N ILE A 326 11.25 -40.26 -4.00
CA ILE A 326 11.74 -40.76 -5.29
C ILE A 326 11.76 -39.62 -6.32
N LEU A 327 10.70 -38.81 -6.38
CA LEU A 327 10.61 -37.67 -7.29
C LEU A 327 11.67 -36.61 -6.99
N ALA A 328 11.92 -36.31 -5.71
CA ALA A 328 12.97 -35.39 -5.29
C ALA A 328 14.36 -35.89 -5.70
N PHE A 329 14.63 -37.19 -5.52
CA PHE A 329 15.89 -37.81 -5.92
C PHE A 329 16.11 -37.79 -7.44
N ILE A 330 15.08 -38.08 -8.23
CA ILE A 330 15.15 -38.00 -9.71
C ILE A 330 15.44 -36.57 -10.17
N TYR A 331 14.78 -35.57 -9.55
CA TYR A 331 15.02 -34.17 -9.87
C TYR A 331 16.45 -33.73 -9.53
N TRP A 332 17.00 -34.23 -8.42
CA TRP A 332 18.37 -33.93 -8.00
C TRP A 332 19.43 -34.50 -8.96
N ILE A 333 19.26 -35.75 -9.43
CA ILE A 333 20.21 -36.39 -10.36
C ILE A 333 20.08 -35.85 -11.78
N ALA A 334 18.84 -35.75 -12.29
CA ALA A 334 18.57 -35.48 -13.70
C ALA A 334 17.40 -34.50 -13.85
N PRO A 335 17.62 -33.19 -13.60
CA PRO A 335 16.56 -32.18 -13.71
C PRO A 335 16.03 -32.00 -15.14
N SER A 336 16.84 -32.37 -16.16
CA SER A 336 16.45 -32.32 -17.57
C SER A 336 15.65 -33.53 -18.06
N SER A 337 15.45 -34.55 -17.21
CA SER A 337 14.67 -35.75 -17.54
C SER A 337 13.18 -35.42 -17.74
N LYS A 338 12.41 -36.34 -18.34
CA LYS A 338 10.95 -36.16 -18.50
C LYS A 338 10.24 -35.92 -17.16
N PHE A 339 10.62 -36.66 -16.12
CA PHE A 339 10.10 -36.49 -14.76
C PHE A 339 10.63 -35.20 -14.10
N GLY A 340 11.87 -34.79 -14.40
CA GLY A 340 12.42 -33.51 -13.94
C GLY A 340 11.68 -32.31 -14.52
N LYS A 341 11.38 -32.31 -15.82
CA LYS A 341 10.53 -31.30 -16.48
C LYS A 341 9.10 -31.32 -15.96
N LEU A 342 8.58 -32.51 -15.62
CA LEU A 342 7.26 -32.65 -15.01
C LEU A 342 7.23 -32.02 -13.60
N MET A 343 8.24 -32.27 -12.76
CA MET A 343 8.39 -31.63 -11.44
C MET A 343 8.61 -30.12 -11.53
N GLY A 344 9.17 -29.65 -12.64
CA GLY A 344 9.26 -28.23 -12.96
C GLY A 344 7.92 -27.55 -13.26
N SER A 345 6.82 -28.30 -13.43
CA SER A 345 5.49 -27.72 -13.67
C SER A 345 4.89 -27.08 -12.39
N PRO A 346 4.24 -25.90 -12.47
CA PRO A 346 3.71 -25.20 -11.30
C PRO A 346 2.75 -26.05 -10.46
N PHE A 347 1.82 -26.74 -11.12
CA PHE A 347 0.86 -27.61 -10.43
C PHE A 347 1.55 -28.71 -9.61
N LEU A 348 2.55 -29.38 -10.18
CA LEU A 348 3.23 -30.47 -9.46
C LEU A 348 4.10 -29.94 -8.33
N LYS A 349 4.74 -28.77 -8.47
CA LYS A 349 5.42 -28.10 -7.35
C LYS A 349 4.46 -27.85 -6.20
N PHE A 350 3.29 -27.25 -6.48
CA PHE A 350 2.27 -27.00 -5.47
C PHE A 350 1.83 -28.27 -4.74
N VAL A 351 1.49 -29.33 -5.50
CA VAL A 351 1.09 -30.62 -4.92
C VAL A 351 2.20 -31.23 -4.08
N ALA A 352 3.46 -31.15 -4.52
CA ALA A 352 4.60 -31.67 -3.79
C ALA A 352 4.85 -30.92 -2.47
N HIS A 353 4.74 -29.60 -2.48
CA HIS A 353 4.84 -28.75 -1.28
C HIS A 353 3.68 -29.01 -0.31
N ALA A 354 2.44 -29.12 -0.81
CA ALA A 354 1.28 -29.45 -0.01
C ALA A 354 1.38 -30.86 0.59
N ALA A 355 1.84 -31.85 -0.19
CA ALA A 355 2.04 -33.22 0.26
C ALA A 355 3.12 -33.30 1.35
N SER A 356 4.24 -32.62 1.18
CA SER A 356 5.27 -32.52 2.22
C SER A 356 4.72 -31.96 3.53
N PHE A 357 3.94 -30.88 3.45
CA PHE A 357 3.33 -30.29 4.63
C PHE A 357 2.32 -31.23 5.31
N MET A 358 1.51 -31.97 4.54
CA MET A 358 0.62 -32.99 5.10
C MET A 358 1.39 -34.14 5.76
N ILE A 359 2.51 -34.58 5.16
CA ILE A 359 3.40 -35.58 5.77
C ILE A 359 3.97 -35.05 7.09
N PHE A 360 4.37 -33.78 7.16
CA PHE A 360 4.82 -33.15 8.40
C PHE A 360 3.74 -33.16 9.49
N LEU A 361 2.49 -32.81 9.17
CA LEU A 361 1.39 -32.91 10.13
C LEU A 361 1.16 -34.35 10.60
N CYS A 362 1.23 -35.33 9.70
CA CYS A 362 1.18 -36.74 10.06
C CYS A 362 2.35 -37.13 10.97
N LEU A 363 3.57 -36.65 10.73
CA LEU A 363 4.73 -36.90 11.59
C LEU A 363 4.53 -36.33 13.00
N LEU A 364 3.91 -35.14 13.15
CA LEU A 364 3.56 -34.57 14.45
C LEU A 364 2.58 -35.46 15.21
N VAL A 365 1.54 -35.96 14.53
CA VAL A 365 0.55 -36.88 15.12
C VAL A 365 1.20 -38.21 15.50
N LEU A 366 2.03 -38.78 14.63
CA LEU A 366 2.74 -40.03 14.89
C LEU A 366 3.74 -39.91 16.05
N ASN A 367 4.39 -38.76 16.23
CA ASN A 367 5.26 -38.52 17.39
C ASN A 367 4.50 -38.58 18.73
N ALA A 368 3.20 -38.33 18.72
CA ALA A 368 2.33 -38.45 19.90
C ALA A 368 1.65 -39.83 20.02
N ALA A 369 1.70 -40.67 18.97
CA ALA A 369 0.89 -41.88 18.86
C ALA A 369 1.20 -42.93 19.93
N ASP A 370 2.46 -43.05 20.36
CA ASP A 370 2.89 -43.99 21.42
C ASP A 370 2.20 -43.72 22.76
N ARG A 371 1.52 -42.57 22.93
CA ARG A 371 0.84 -42.15 24.16
C ARG A 371 -0.69 -42.15 24.04
N PHE A 372 -1.26 -42.59 22.92
CA PHE A 372 -2.72 -42.52 22.69
C PHE A 372 -3.53 -43.41 23.65
N GLU A 373 -2.99 -44.56 24.06
CA GLU A 373 -3.62 -45.43 25.08
C GLU A 373 -3.35 -44.96 26.53
N GLY A 374 -2.65 -43.84 26.70
CA GLY A 374 -2.17 -43.35 27.99
C GLY A 374 -0.77 -43.86 28.33
N THR A 375 -0.11 -43.20 29.29
CA THR A 375 1.24 -43.57 29.73
C THR A 375 1.16 -44.67 30.78
N SER A 376 1.92 -45.76 30.60
CA SER A 376 2.02 -46.87 31.57
C SER A 376 2.70 -46.48 32.89
N LEU A 377 3.44 -45.37 32.90
CA LEU A 377 4.14 -44.84 34.05
C LEU A 377 3.36 -43.72 34.74
N LEU A 378 3.24 -43.81 36.07
CA LEU A 378 2.72 -42.71 36.86
C LEU A 378 3.76 -41.58 36.99
N PRO A 379 3.35 -40.31 37.13
CA PRO A 379 4.27 -39.17 37.20
C PRO A 379 5.25 -39.16 38.39
N ASN A 380 5.01 -39.98 39.42
CA ASN A 380 5.85 -40.13 40.60
C ASN A 380 6.89 -41.27 40.50
N MET A 381 6.79 -42.14 39.50
CA MET A 381 7.67 -43.31 39.35
C MET A 381 8.84 -43.00 38.41
N THR A 382 10.02 -43.53 38.74
CA THR A 382 11.20 -43.49 37.87
C THR A 382 11.55 -44.89 37.37
N ILE A 383 12.01 -45.00 36.12
CA ILE A 383 12.54 -46.25 35.55
C ILE A 383 13.96 -46.00 35.06
N HIS A 384 14.85 -46.94 35.34
CA HIS A 384 16.24 -46.95 34.89
C HIS A 384 16.50 -48.27 34.14
N ASP A 385 17.20 -48.23 33.00
CA ASP A 385 17.57 -49.44 32.26
C ASP A 385 18.78 -50.15 32.89
N TYR A 386 19.66 -49.37 33.51
CA TYR A 386 20.81 -49.85 34.27
C TYR A 386 21.04 -48.94 35.49
N PRO A 387 21.67 -49.46 36.56
CA PRO A 387 21.68 -48.78 37.87
C PRO A 387 22.44 -47.45 37.91
N SER A 388 23.39 -47.18 37.00
CA SER A 388 24.10 -45.89 36.94
C SER A 388 23.41 -44.82 36.08
N GLN A 389 22.30 -45.14 35.41
CA GLN A 389 21.60 -44.22 34.52
C GLN A 389 20.76 -43.20 35.31
N LEU A 390 20.91 -41.92 35.01
CA LEU A 390 19.99 -40.88 35.50
C LEU A 390 18.63 -41.01 34.82
N PHE A 391 17.56 -40.83 35.59
CA PHE A 391 16.20 -40.82 35.06
C PHE A 391 16.05 -39.79 33.93
N ARG A 392 16.69 -38.62 34.07
CA ARG A 392 16.59 -37.56 33.06
C ARG A 392 17.16 -37.96 31.71
N MET A 393 18.29 -38.68 31.70
CA MET A 393 18.96 -39.16 30.48
C MET A 393 18.09 -40.13 29.66
N LYS A 394 17.14 -40.84 30.30
CA LYS A 394 16.17 -41.70 29.61
C LYS A 394 15.01 -40.92 28.98
N THR A 395 14.61 -39.81 29.60
CA THR A 395 13.42 -39.03 29.18
C THR A 395 13.71 -37.93 28.15
N THR A 396 14.93 -37.40 28.12
CA THR A 396 15.32 -36.29 27.22
C THR A 396 16.02 -36.65 25.90
N PRO A 397 16.36 -37.91 25.54
CA PRO A 397 17.03 -38.17 24.27
C PRO A 397 16.07 -37.94 23.09
N PHE A 398 16.64 -37.57 21.93
CA PHE A 398 15.87 -37.34 20.72
C PHE A 398 15.42 -38.65 20.08
N THR A 399 14.14 -38.75 19.74
CA THR A 399 13.61 -39.88 18.96
C THR A 399 13.87 -39.67 17.46
N TRP A 400 13.85 -40.74 16.67
CA TRP A 400 13.98 -40.63 15.21
C TRP A 400 12.88 -39.74 14.59
N MET A 401 11.67 -39.77 15.14
CA MET A 401 10.56 -38.92 14.71
C MET A 401 10.87 -37.43 14.98
N GLU A 402 11.40 -37.10 16.16
CA GLU A 402 11.82 -35.74 16.48
C GLU A 402 12.93 -35.24 15.55
N ILE A 403 13.90 -36.09 15.20
CA ILE A 403 14.97 -35.74 14.26
C ILE A 403 14.40 -35.42 12.87
N LEU A 404 13.43 -36.19 12.39
CA LEU A 404 12.74 -35.90 11.13
C LEU A 404 11.96 -34.58 11.17
N ILE A 405 11.28 -34.30 12.28
CA ILE A 405 10.56 -33.04 12.49
C ILE A 405 11.54 -31.85 12.51
N ILE A 406 12.66 -31.97 13.23
CA ILE A 406 13.72 -30.94 13.28
C ILE A 406 14.29 -30.69 11.89
N SER A 407 14.58 -31.75 11.12
CA SER A 407 15.05 -31.65 9.74
C SER A 407 14.05 -30.91 8.84
N TRP A 408 12.76 -31.21 8.99
CA TRP A 408 11.69 -30.51 8.27
C TRP A 408 11.62 -29.03 8.66
N VAL A 409 11.68 -28.70 9.95
CA VAL A 409 11.65 -27.31 10.43
C VAL A 409 12.86 -26.51 9.92
N ILE A 410 14.07 -27.10 9.92
CA ILE A 410 15.26 -26.46 9.35
C ILE A 410 15.09 -26.22 7.85
N GLY A 411 14.52 -27.17 7.11
CA GLY A 411 14.22 -27.00 5.70
C GLY A 411 13.20 -25.89 5.42
N LYS A 412 12.20 -25.71 6.30
CA LYS A 412 11.28 -24.57 6.20
C LYS A 412 11.93 -23.24 6.56
N ILE A 413 12.81 -23.18 7.55
CA ILE A 413 13.58 -21.97 7.87
C ILE A 413 14.42 -21.56 6.66
N TRP A 414 15.06 -22.52 6.00
CA TRP A 414 15.83 -22.23 4.79
C TRP A 414 14.96 -21.68 3.65
N GLU A 415 13.76 -22.22 3.46
CA GLU A 415 12.78 -21.70 2.49
C GLU A 415 12.35 -20.26 2.80
N GLU A 416 11.99 -19.98 4.06
CA GLU A 416 11.61 -18.63 4.49
C GLU A 416 12.75 -17.61 4.38
N CYS A 417 13.99 -17.99 4.73
CA CYS A 417 15.16 -17.13 4.55
C CYS A 417 15.36 -16.75 3.07
N ASN A 418 15.17 -17.70 2.14
CA ASN A 418 15.25 -17.40 0.71
C ASN A 418 14.11 -16.48 0.25
N ASN A 419 12.90 -16.63 0.79
CA ASN A 419 11.78 -15.75 0.50
C ASN A 419 12.07 -14.31 1.00
N ILE A 420 12.58 -14.16 2.22
CA ILE A 420 12.95 -12.85 2.80
C ILE A 420 14.10 -12.20 2.02
N TRP A 421 15.05 -12.97 1.47
CA TRP A 421 16.11 -12.41 0.63
C TRP A 421 15.64 -12.03 -0.78
N SER A 422 14.61 -12.69 -1.29
CA SER A 422 14.09 -12.44 -2.64
C SER A 422 13.04 -11.32 -2.67
N GLN A 423 12.34 -11.10 -1.55
CA GLN A 423 11.29 -10.09 -1.40
C GLN A 423 11.76 -8.92 -0.53
N ASP A 424 11.19 -7.74 -0.74
CA ASP A 424 11.42 -6.62 0.17
C ASP A 424 10.81 -6.91 1.56
N ILE A 425 11.54 -6.59 2.63
CA ILE A 425 11.10 -6.88 4.00
C ILE A 425 9.74 -6.25 4.34
N ARG A 426 9.42 -5.11 3.73
CA ARG A 426 8.12 -4.43 3.88
C ARG A 426 6.99 -5.23 3.24
N GLU A 427 7.22 -5.80 2.06
CA GLU A 427 6.25 -6.66 1.39
C GLU A 427 6.05 -7.95 2.19
N TYR A 428 7.13 -8.54 2.70
CA TYR A 428 7.06 -9.76 3.53
C TYR A 428 6.22 -9.56 4.80
N ILE A 429 6.47 -8.48 5.57
CA ILE A 429 5.74 -8.21 6.83
C ILE A 429 4.28 -7.81 6.57
N SER A 430 3.96 -7.26 5.40
CA SER A 430 2.59 -6.86 5.06
C SER A 430 1.62 -8.05 4.92
N GLU A 431 2.15 -9.24 4.61
CA GLU A 431 1.35 -10.45 4.46
C GLU A 431 1.21 -11.19 5.81
N PRO A 432 -0.02 -11.29 6.37
CA PRO A 432 -0.22 -11.86 7.71
C PRO A 432 0.15 -13.35 7.79
N TRP A 433 0.07 -14.08 6.67
CA TRP A 433 0.46 -15.48 6.61
C TRP A 433 1.97 -15.67 6.80
N ASN A 434 2.79 -14.79 6.23
CA ASN A 434 4.24 -14.81 6.39
C ASN A 434 4.63 -14.53 7.85
N LEU A 435 3.94 -13.60 8.51
CA LEU A 435 4.16 -13.31 9.92
C LEU A 435 3.77 -14.51 10.81
N LEU A 436 2.69 -15.20 10.49
CA LEU A 436 2.26 -16.42 11.17
C LEU A 436 3.29 -17.55 10.99
N ASP A 437 3.80 -17.74 9.77
CA ASP A 437 4.84 -18.74 9.48
C ASP A 437 6.14 -18.44 10.22
N PHE A 438 6.60 -17.18 10.21
CA PHE A 438 7.76 -16.73 11.01
C PHE A 438 7.56 -16.99 12.52
N SER A 439 6.34 -16.73 13.03
CA SER A 439 6.00 -16.96 14.44
C SER A 439 6.04 -18.46 14.80
N ILE A 440 5.46 -19.32 13.95
CA ILE A 440 5.48 -20.78 14.13
C ILE A 440 6.91 -21.31 14.18
N LEU A 441 7.75 -20.90 13.22
CA LEU A 441 9.13 -21.36 13.14
C LEU A 441 9.96 -20.88 14.34
N THR A 442 9.73 -19.65 14.80
CA THR A 442 10.40 -19.10 15.99
C THR A 442 10.02 -19.89 17.26
N ILE A 443 8.75 -20.26 17.42
CA ILE A 443 8.29 -21.07 18.56
C ILE A 443 8.90 -22.48 18.50
N PHE A 444 8.92 -23.14 17.32
CA PHE A 444 9.59 -24.44 17.17
C PHE A 444 11.08 -24.36 17.49
N MET A 445 11.78 -23.35 17.00
CA MET A 445 13.22 -23.17 17.29
C MET A 445 13.46 -22.94 18.78
N THR A 446 12.61 -22.16 19.44
CA THR A 446 12.72 -21.92 20.89
C THR A 446 12.44 -23.20 21.69
N SER A 447 11.45 -23.98 21.27
CA SER A 447 11.15 -25.27 21.90
C SER A 447 12.29 -26.27 21.73
N PHE A 448 12.85 -26.42 20.52
CA PHE A 448 13.96 -27.35 20.27
C PHE A 448 15.26 -26.93 20.94
N THR A 449 15.56 -25.63 21.01
CA THR A 449 16.74 -25.14 21.75
C THR A 449 16.60 -25.40 23.25
N ALA A 450 15.42 -25.17 23.86
CA ALA A 450 15.15 -25.52 25.25
C ALA A 450 15.30 -27.04 25.51
N ARG A 451 14.86 -27.88 24.57
CA ARG A 451 15.04 -29.35 24.63
C ARG A 451 16.52 -29.75 24.54
N LEU A 452 17.26 -29.12 23.63
CA LEU A 452 18.70 -29.33 23.49
C LEU A 452 19.44 -28.95 24.78
N MET A 453 19.07 -27.84 25.43
CA MET A 453 19.63 -27.45 26.73
C MET A 453 19.30 -28.48 27.82
N ALA A 454 18.06 -28.96 27.89
CA ALA A 454 17.66 -30.00 28.84
C ALA A 454 18.48 -31.30 28.63
N PHE A 455 18.65 -31.72 27.37
CA PHE A 455 19.48 -32.86 27.02
C PHE A 455 20.96 -32.63 27.37
N TRP A 456 21.51 -31.45 27.07
CA TRP A 456 22.90 -31.10 27.39
C TRP A 456 23.18 -31.15 28.90
N HIS A 457 22.28 -30.61 29.72
CA HIS A 457 22.40 -30.68 31.18
C HIS A 457 22.29 -32.11 31.72
N ALA A 458 21.34 -32.91 31.21
CA ALA A 458 21.21 -34.32 31.58
C ALA A 458 22.45 -35.14 31.17
N TYR A 459 22.99 -34.88 29.98
CA TYR A 459 24.20 -35.52 29.47
C TYR A 459 25.42 -35.15 30.32
N SER A 460 25.61 -33.88 30.64
CA SER A 460 26.69 -33.41 31.51
C SER A 460 26.61 -34.05 32.90
N ALA A 461 25.41 -34.17 33.47
CA ALA A 461 25.20 -34.82 34.76
C ALA A 461 25.51 -36.34 34.71
N GLN A 462 25.13 -37.01 33.61
CA GLN A 462 25.45 -38.43 33.40
C GLN A 462 26.97 -38.65 33.29
N CYS A 463 27.67 -37.84 32.49
CA CYS A 463 29.13 -37.93 32.34
C CYS A 463 29.87 -37.71 33.67
N TYR A 464 29.36 -36.86 34.55
CA TYR A 464 29.93 -36.69 35.89
C TYR A 464 29.80 -37.98 36.71
N ILE A 465 28.63 -38.62 36.71
CA ILE A 465 28.40 -39.87 37.44
C ILE A 465 29.27 -40.99 36.88
N ASP A 466 29.33 -41.14 35.55
CA ASP A 466 30.11 -42.19 34.89
C ASP A 466 31.62 -42.05 35.18
N LYS A 467 32.10 -40.81 35.41
CA LYS A 467 33.50 -40.53 35.75
C LYS A 467 33.84 -40.78 37.22
N HIS A 468 32.89 -40.51 38.13
CA HIS A 468 33.14 -40.53 39.57
C HIS A 468 32.63 -41.79 40.29
N HIS A 469 31.68 -42.54 39.71
CA HIS A 469 30.99 -43.65 40.38
C HIS A 469 30.66 -44.83 39.44
N THR A 470 30.85 -46.06 39.93
CA THR A 470 30.53 -47.30 39.22
C THR A 470 29.11 -47.82 39.49
N SER A 471 28.44 -47.37 40.55
CA SER A 471 27.02 -47.68 40.83
C SER A 471 26.36 -46.58 41.67
N LEU A 472 25.09 -46.27 41.37
CA LEU A 472 24.32 -45.17 41.96
C LEU A 472 23.72 -45.49 43.34
N SER A 473 23.91 -46.72 43.83
CA SER A 473 22.96 -47.33 44.76
C SER A 473 23.12 -46.98 46.25
N ASN A 474 24.09 -46.16 46.70
CA ASN A 474 24.13 -45.66 48.09
C ASN A 474 25.26 -44.63 48.37
N MET A 475 25.15 -43.39 47.86
CA MET A 475 25.96 -42.26 48.39
C MET A 475 25.27 -40.91 48.13
N THR A 476 25.45 -39.94 49.04
CA THR A 476 24.92 -38.57 48.91
C THR A 476 25.58 -37.83 47.75
N LEU A 477 24.85 -37.68 46.65
CA LEU A 477 25.24 -36.88 45.49
C LEU A 477 25.15 -35.37 45.80
N PRO A 478 25.90 -34.52 45.08
CA PRO A 478 25.67 -33.08 45.09
C PRO A 478 24.22 -32.77 44.73
N PHE A 479 23.61 -31.80 45.42
CA PHE A 479 22.20 -31.42 45.24
C PHE A 479 21.85 -31.11 43.76
N GLU A 480 22.78 -30.48 43.04
CA GLU A 480 22.64 -30.15 41.61
C GLU A 480 22.47 -31.39 40.72
N ILE A 481 23.09 -32.52 41.07
CA ILE A 481 23.04 -33.76 40.30
C ILE A 481 21.87 -34.63 40.73
N GLN A 482 21.51 -34.58 42.02
CA GLN A 482 20.36 -35.27 42.58
C GLN A 482 19.04 -34.83 41.91
N TYR A 483 18.94 -33.56 41.50
CA TYR A 483 17.79 -33.06 40.75
C TYR A 483 17.45 -33.90 39.51
N PHE A 484 18.46 -34.36 38.76
CA PHE A 484 18.27 -35.13 37.52
C PHE A 484 17.81 -36.58 37.74
N GLN A 485 17.67 -37.02 39.01
CA GLN A 485 17.05 -38.29 39.37
C GLN A 485 15.55 -38.17 39.65
N LEU A 486 15.04 -36.95 39.90
CA LEU A 486 13.69 -36.73 40.39
C LEU A 486 12.62 -37.02 39.33
N ALA A 487 11.49 -37.56 39.80
CA ALA A 487 10.28 -37.75 39.00
C ALA A 487 9.57 -36.41 38.69
N ARG A 488 8.66 -36.42 37.70
CA ARG A 488 8.08 -35.21 37.09
C ARG A 488 7.40 -34.25 38.08
N ILE A 489 6.80 -34.77 39.14
CA ILE A 489 6.11 -33.98 40.18
C ILE A 489 7.06 -33.02 40.91
N HIS A 490 8.33 -33.41 41.02
CA HIS A 490 9.34 -32.67 41.78
C HIS A 490 10.25 -31.82 40.89
N TRP A 491 9.93 -31.67 39.59
CA TRP A 491 10.68 -30.79 38.71
C TRP A 491 10.43 -29.32 39.07
N MET A 492 11.44 -28.48 38.82
CA MET A 492 11.27 -27.05 39.00
C MET A 492 10.23 -26.51 37.99
N PRO A 493 9.34 -25.57 38.39
CA PRO A 493 8.34 -25.02 37.47
C PRO A 493 8.93 -24.39 36.19
N SER A 494 10.16 -23.87 36.27
CA SER A 494 10.90 -23.27 35.16
C SER A 494 11.84 -24.25 34.44
N ASP A 495 11.66 -25.57 34.60
CA ASP A 495 12.52 -26.57 33.96
C ASP A 495 12.49 -26.43 32.42
N PRO A 496 13.63 -26.39 31.71
CA PRO A 496 13.67 -26.19 30.26
C PRO A 496 12.87 -27.23 29.47
N GLN A 497 12.72 -28.46 29.99
CA GLN A 497 11.88 -29.48 29.38
C GLN A 497 10.39 -29.09 29.39
N LEU A 498 9.88 -28.55 30.50
CA LEU A 498 8.48 -28.13 30.61
C LEU A 498 8.18 -26.96 29.68
N ILE A 499 9.11 -26.00 29.59
CA ILE A 499 9.03 -24.87 28.66
C ILE A 499 9.02 -25.39 27.22
N SER A 500 9.91 -26.34 26.90
CA SER A 500 9.98 -26.98 25.60
C SER A 500 8.66 -27.67 25.20
N GLU A 501 8.09 -28.48 26.10
CA GLU A 501 6.82 -29.19 25.88
C GLU A 501 5.64 -28.21 25.71
N GLY A 502 5.59 -27.15 26.51
CA GLY A 502 4.56 -26.11 26.41
C GLY A 502 4.61 -25.36 25.09
N LEU A 503 5.80 -24.88 24.69
CA LEU A 503 6.00 -24.20 23.41
C LEU A 503 5.77 -25.14 22.22
N TYR A 504 6.19 -26.41 22.32
CA TYR A 504 5.94 -27.41 21.28
C TYR A 504 4.44 -27.63 21.06
N ALA A 505 3.64 -27.74 22.12
CA ALA A 505 2.19 -27.91 22.01
C ALA A 505 1.53 -26.71 21.30
N ILE A 506 1.94 -25.48 21.64
CA ILE A 506 1.48 -24.26 20.95
C ILE A 506 1.86 -24.30 19.47
N ALA A 507 3.11 -24.66 19.16
CA ALA A 507 3.60 -24.76 17.78
C ALA A 507 2.84 -25.81 16.97
N VAL A 508 2.47 -26.95 17.56
CA VAL A 508 1.66 -27.98 16.90
C VAL A 508 0.28 -27.43 16.52
N VAL A 509 -0.42 -26.75 17.44
CA VAL A 509 -1.74 -26.15 17.15
C VAL A 509 -1.64 -25.12 16.03
N LEU A 510 -0.66 -24.22 16.10
CA LEU A 510 -0.45 -23.22 15.05
C LEU A 510 -0.06 -23.85 13.72
N SER A 511 0.68 -24.97 13.73
CA SER A 511 1.01 -25.71 12.50
C SER A 511 -0.23 -26.20 11.77
N PHE A 512 -1.24 -26.73 12.47
CA PHE A 512 -2.50 -27.14 11.83
C PHE A 512 -3.26 -25.96 11.21
N SER A 513 -3.16 -24.75 11.79
CA SER A 513 -3.79 -23.56 11.22
C SER A 513 -3.26 -23.21 9.81
N ARG A 514 -2.01 -23.61 9.48
CA ARG A 514 -1.39 -23.37 8.18
C ARG A 514 -2.06 -24.14 7.03
N ILE A 515 -2.90 -25.15 7.30
CA ILE A 515 -3.75 -25.80 6.26
C ILE A 515 -4.60 -24.76 5.52
N ALA A 516 -4.99 -23.68 6.20
CA ALA A 516 -5.73 -22.58 5.58
C ALA A 516 -5.01 -21.99 4.35
N TYR A 517 -3.68 -22.05 4.26
CA TYR A 517 -2.94 -21.57 3.08
C TYR A 517 -3.23 -22.37 1.80
N ILE A 518 -3.62 -23.64 1.93
CA ILE A 518 -3.88 -24.56 0.80
C ILE A 518 -5.34 -24.47 0.34
N LEU A 519 -6.26 -24.05 1.23
CA LEU A 519 -7.69 -23.96 0.95
C LEU A 519 -8.10 -23.07 -0.25
N PRO A 520 -7.41 -21.94 -0.59
CA PRO A 520 -7.77 -21.11 -1.74
C PRO A 520 -7.62 -21.85 -3.08
N ALA A 521 -6.82 -22.91 -3.14
CA ALA A 521 -6.64 -23.69 -4.36
C ALA A 521 -7.91 -24.45 -4.78
N ASN A 522 -8.85 -24.68 -3.85
CA ASN A 522 -10.11 -25.35 -4.14
C ASN A 522 -11.26 -24.36 -4.34
N GLU A 523 -12.09 -24.63 -5.34
CA GLU A 523 -13.25 -23.81 -5.71
C GLU A 523 -14.31 -23.71 -4.61
N ARG A 524 -14.53 -24.79 -3.84
CA ARG A 524 -15.55 -24.80 -2.78
C ARG A 524 -15.09 -24.14 -1.49
N PHE A 525 -13.81 -24.27 -1.13
CA PHE A 525 -13.30 -23.79 0.16
C PHE A 525 -12.67 -22.40 0.07
N GLY A 526 -12.21 -21.99 -1.12
CA GLY A 526 -11.51 -20.72 -1.30
C GLY A 526 -12.36 -19.49 -0.96
N PRO A 527 -13.55 -19.29 -1.57
CA PRO A 527 -14.40 -18.14 -1.26
C PRO A 527 -14.75 -18.04 0.24
N LEU A 528 -15.09 -19.18 0.86
CA LEU A 528 -15.41 -19.28 2.28
C LEU A 528 -14.25 -18.84 3.19
N GLN A 529 -13.02 -19.23 2.85
CA GLN A 529 -11.84 -18.82 3.63
C GLN A 529 -11.57 -17.32 3.48
N ILE A 530 -11.68 -16.78 2.27
CA ILE A 530 -11.39 -15.37 2.00
C ILE A 530 -12.41 -14.46 2.70
N SER A 531 -13.69 -14.82 2.71
CA SER A 531 -14.72 -14.08 3.44
C SER A 531 -14.49 -14.15 4.96
N LEU A 532 -14.13 -15.32 5.51
CA LEU A 532 -13.78 -15.46 6.92
C LEU A 532 -12.56 -14.61 7.31
N GLY A 533 -11.50 -14.62 6.50
CA GLY A 533 -10.30 -13.83 6.78
C GLY A 533 -10.55 -12.32 6.83
N ARG A 534 -11.56 -11.82 6.10
CA ARG A 534 -11.92 -10.40 6.06
C ARG A 534 -12.87 -9.99 7.17
N THR A 535 -13.88 -10.80 7.44
CA THR A 535 -14.75 -10.58 8.60
C THR A 535 -13.94 -10.50 9.89
N VAL A 536 -12.88 -11.32 10.04
CA VAL A 536 -11.94 -11.22 11.17
C VAL A 536 -11.26 -9.84 11.26
N LYS A 537 -10.88 -9.21 10.14
CA LYS A 537 -10.30 -7.85 10.15
C LYS A 537 -11.29 -6.79 10.62
N ASP A 538 -12.57 -6.95 10.30
CA ASP A 538 -13.62 -6.04 10.76
C ASP A 538 -13.97 -6.27 12.25
N ILE A 539 -13.96 -7.52 12.70
CA ILE A 539 -14.09 -7.86 14.13
C ILE A 539 -13.03 -7.15 14.97
N PHE A 540 -11.77 -7.08 14.52
CA PHE A 540 -10.70 -6.40 15.27
C PHE A 540 -10.97 -4.92 15.54
N LYS A 541 -11.66 -4.21 14.64
CA LYS A 541 -12.04 -2.79 14.88
C LYS A 541 -13.01 -2.67 16.06
N PHE A 542 -13.97 -3.61 16.15
CA PHE A 542 -14.95 -3.65 17.24
C PHE A 542 -14.36 -4.18 18.55
N MET A 543 -13.39 -5.09 18.48
CA MET A 543 -12.70 -5.64 19.66
C MET A 543 -12.04 -4.56 20.52
N VAL A 544 -11.69 -3.39 19.98
CA VAL A 544 -11.16 -2.26 20.77
C VAL A 544 -12.17 -1.78 21.82
N VAL A 545 -13.45 -1.65 21.44
CA VAL A 545 -14.52 -1.26 22.37
C VAL A 545 -14.74 -2.37 23.41
N PHE A 546 -14.74 -3.62 22.96
CA PHE A 546 -14.88 -4.79 23.82
C PHE A 546 -13.78 -4.86 24.91
N VAL A 547 -12.52 -4.70 24.52
CA VAL A 547 -11.37 -4.71 25.44
C VAL A 547 -11.41 -3.52 26.39
N THR A 548 -11.84 -2.35 25.93
CA THR A 548 -11.96 -1.14 26.79
C THR A 548 -12.95 -1.37 27.93
N VAL A 549 -14.14 -1.89 27.62
CA VAL A 549 -15.16 -2.22 28.63
C VAL A 549 -14.64 -3.33 29.56
N PHE A 550 -14.04 -4.38 28.98
CA PHE A 550 -13.48 -5.49 29.75
C PHE A 550 -12.44 -5.03 30.78
N VAL A 551 -11.48 -4.19 30.39
CA VAL A 551 -10.44 -3.66 31.29
C VAL A 551 -11.03 -2.76 32.36
N ALA A 552 -12.03 -1.92 32.03
CA ALA A 552 -12.69 -1.06 33.00
C ALA A 552 -13.35 -1.86 34.14
N PHE A 553 -14.09 -2.92 33.80
CA PHE A 553 -14.69 -3.81 34.80
C PHE A 553 -13.65 -4.67 35.54
N MET A 554 -12.59 -5.13 34.87
CA MET A 554 -11.50 -5.87 35.50
C MET A 554 -10.84 -5.05 36.60
N VAL A 555 -10.46 -3.81 36.31
CA VAL A 555 -9.84 -2.91 37.30
C VAL A 555 -10.85 -2.53 38.38
N GLY A 556 -12.12 -2.31 38.03
CA GLY A 556 -13.19 -2.02 38.99
C GLY A 556 -13.39 -3.15 40.01
N MET A 557 -13.48 -4.40 39.53
CA MET A 557 -13.63 -5.58 40.38
C MET A 557 -12.37 -5.86 41.20
N PHE A 558 -11.18 -5.71 40.61
CA PHE A 558 -9.91 -5.82 41.33
C PHE A 558 -9.80 -4.80 42.48
N ASN A 559 -10.10 -3.53 42.21
CA ASN A 559 -10.06 -2.50 43.24
C ASN A 559 -11.06 -2.75 44.37
N LEU A 560 -12.22 -3.33 44.06
CA LEU A 560 -13.23 -3.70 45.06
C LEU A 560 -12.77 -4.86 45.97
N TYR A 561 -12.14 -5.88 45.39
CA TYR A 561 -11.84 -7.15 46.07
C TYR A 561 -10.38 -7.36 46.49
N SER A 562 -9.44 -6.50 46.07
CA SER A 562 -8.00 -6.62 46.38
C SER A 562 -7.69 -6.73 47.88
N TYR A 563 -8.44 -6.04 48.74
CA TYR A 563 -8.28 -6.07 50.19
C TYR A 563 -8.85 -7.32 50.88
N TYR A 564 -9.55 -8.19 50.14
CA TYR A 564 -10.25 -9.37 50.66
C TYR A 564 -9.50 -10.69 50.38
N LEU A 565 -8.19 -10.62 50.13
CA LEU A 565 -7.34 -11.81 49.98
C LEU A 565 -7.40 -12.67 51.26
N GLY A 566 -7.72 -13.95 51.12
CA GLY A 566 -7.89 -14.89 52.26
C GLY A 566 -9.22 -14.79 53.02
N ALA A 567 -10.10 -13.87 52.62
CA ALA A 567 -11.44 -13.67 53.19
C ALA A 567 -12.58 -14.13 52.25
N LYS A 568 -12.22 -14.86 51.20
CA LYS A 568 -13.12 -15.39 50.17
C LYS A 568 -12.84 -16.87 49.97
N HIS A 569 -13.87 -17.61 49.59
CA HIS A 569 -13.76 -19.02 49.25
C HIS A 569 -12.88 -19.29 48.01
N ASN A 570 -12.91 -18.38 47.04
CA ASN A 570 -12.11 -18.44 45.82
C ASN A 570 -11.24 -17.17 45.70
N ASP A 571 -10.03 -17.30 45.16
CA ASP A 571 -9.08 -16.19 44.93
C ASP A 571 -9.51 -15.22 43.81
N ALA A 572 -10.74 -15.37 43.30
CA ALA A 572 -11.34 -14.54 42.29
C ALA A 572 -11.33 -13.05 42.68
N PHE A 573 -10.92 -12.20 41.73
CA PHE A 573 -10.85 -10.74 41.84
C PHE A 573 -9.82 -10.17 42.83
N THR A 574 -9.01 -11.02 43.48
CA THR A 574 -8.03 -10.56 44.48
C THR A 574 -6.75 -10.00 43.85
N THR A 575 -6.31 -10.60 42.74
CA THR A 575 -5.20 -10.14 41.90
C THR A 575 -5.72 -9.73 40.53
N LEU A 576 -4.96 -8.91 39.80
CA LEU A 576 -5.31 -8.55 38.43
C LEU A 576 -5.39 -9.76 37.50
N GLU A 577 -4.51 -10.76 37.68
CA GLU A 577 -4.52 -11.99 36.88
C GLU A 577 -5.76 -12.84 37.14
N GLU A 578 -6.14 -13.06 38.40
CA GLU A 578 -7.34 -13.82 38.73
C GLU A 578 -8.62 -13.05 38.38
N SER A 579 -8.61 -11.72 38.46
CA SER A 579 -9.68 -10.86 37.95
C SER A 579 -9.86 -11.02 36.43
N PHE A 580 -8.75 -11.05 35.69
CA PHE A 580 -8.76 -11.30 34.25
C PHE A 580 -9.36 -12.68 33.94
N LYS A 581 -8.86 -13.76 34.58
CA LYS A 581 -9.34 -15.14 34.36
C LYS A 581 -10.84 -15.27 34.62
N THR A 582 -11.31 -14.76 35.75
CA THR A 582 -12.71 -14.89 36.18
C THR A 582 -13.67 -14.11 35.28
N LEU A 583 -13.34 -12.88 34.87
CA LEU A 583 -14.15 -12.14 33.90
C LEU A 583 -14.07 -12.75 32.50
N PHE A 584 -12.90 -13.21 32.07
CA PHE A 584 -12.74 -13.85 30.76
C PHE A 584 -13.62 -15.08 30.62
N TRP A 585 -13.61 -15.98 31.62
CA TRP A 585 -14.46 -17.17 31.62
C TRP A 585 -15.94 -16.85 31.84
N ALA A 586 -16.27 -15.68 32.41
CA ALA A 586 -17.66 -15.22 32.55
C ALA A 586 -18.33 -14.93 31.20
N ILE A 587 -17.57 -14.45 30.19
CA ILE A 587 -18.09 -14.22 28.83
C ILE A 587 -18.66 -15.52 28.23
N PHE A 588 -18.06 -16.66 28.56
CA PHE A 588 -18.47 -17.99 28.10
C PHE A 588 -19.45 -18.69 29.07
N GLY A 589 -19.85 -18.04 30.17
CA GLY A 589 -20.72 -18.62 31.18
C GLY A 589 -20.08 -19.71 32.06
N LEU A 590 -18.74 -19.80 32.07
CA LEU A 590 -17.99 -20.80 32.87
C LEU A 590 -17.56 -20.27 34.25
N SER A 591 -17.82 -18.99 34.55
CA SER A 591 -17.48 -18.38 35.83
C SER A 591 -18.61 -18.56 36.86
N GLU A 592 -18.24 -19.00 38.06
CA GLU A 592 -19.19 -19.23 39.14
C GLU A 592 -19.62 -17.92 39.81
N VAL A 593 -20.92 -17.81 40.12
CA VAL A 593 -21.48 -16.68 40.90
C VAL A 593 -20.93 -16.63 42.34
N LYS A 594 -20.48 -17.78 42.87
CA LYS A 594 -19.84 -17.89 44.19
C LYS A 594 -18.51 -17.13 44.27
N SER A 595 -17.90 -16.77 43.14
CA SER A 595 -16.69 -15.95 43.09
C SER A 595 -16.84 -14.54 43.67
N VAL A 596 -18.09 -14.04 43.80
CA VAL A 596 -18.40 -12.69 44.32
C VAL A 596 -18.63 -12.70 45.84
N VAL A 597 -18.97 -13.86 46.40
CA VAL A 597 -19.28 -14.04 47.83
C VAL A 597 -18.01 -13.84 48.66
N ILE A 598 -18.17 -13.19 49.81
CA ILE A 598 -17.12 -12.95 50.80
C ILE A 598 -17.52 -13.68 52.09
N ASP A 599 -16.57 -14.30 52.79
CA ASP A 599 -16.85 -15.03 54.04
C ASP A 599 -17.04 -14.08 55.25
N ILE A 600 -16.80 -12.78 55.05
CA ILE A 600 -16.97 -11.71 56.03
C ILE A 600 -18.33 -11.03 55.85
N ASN A 601 -18.96 -10.58 56.94
CA ASN A 601 -20.24 -9.86 56.98
C ASN A 601 -20.24 -8.44 56.33
N HIS A 602 -19.42 -8.18 55.32
CA HIS A 602 -19.39 -6.93 54.56
C HIS A 602 -20.38 -6.96 53.39
N LYS A 603 -21.67 -7.07 53.73
CA LYS A 603 -22.76 -7.26 52.75
C LYS A 603 -22.88 -6.13 51.73
N PHE A 604 -22.45 -4.91 52.07
CA PHE A 604 -22.43 -3.80 51.11
C PHE A 604 -21.49 -4.08 49.93
N ILE A 605 -20.27 -4.55 50.20
CA ILE A 605 -19.28 -4.85 49.16
C ILE A 605 -19.72 -6.03 48.32
N GLU A 606 -20.28 -7.07 48.95
CA GLU A 606 -20.86 -8.22 48.27
C GLU A 606 -21.99 -7.78 47.30
N ASN A 607 -22.91 -6.93 47.76
CA ASN A 607 -23.99 -6.39 46.92
C ASN A 607 -23.45 -5.54 45.76
N VAL A 608 -22.45 -4.67 46.00
CA VAL A 608 -21.81 -3.88 44.94
C VAL A 608 -21.14 -4.79 43.91
N GLY A 609 -20.46 -5.85 44.37
CA GLY A 609 -19.86 -6.86 43.49
C GLY A 609 -20.89 -7.60 42.65
N TYR A 610 -22.02 -7.99 43.23
CA TYR A 610 -23.14 -8.60 42.49
C TYR A 610 -23.68 -7.66 41.41
N VAL A 611 -23.85 -6.37 41.73
CA VAL A 611 -24.32 -5.37 40.77
C VAL A 611 -23.31 -5.18 39.65
N LEU A 612 -22.02 -4.97 39.97
CA LEU A 612 -20.98 -4.78 38.96
C LEU A 612 -20.82 -6.00 38.05
N TYR A 613 -20.81 -7.20 38.63
CA TYR A 613 -20.71 -8.45 37.86
C TYR A 613 -21.97 -8.71 37.03
N GLY A 614 -23.16 -8.39 37.54
CA GLY A 614 -24.41 -8.48 36.80
C GLY A 614 -24.47 -7.50 35.62
N VAL A 615 -24.11 -6.24 35.84
CA VAL A 615 -24.04 -5.20 34.80
C VAL A 615 -22.99 -5.57 33.75
N TYR A 616 -21.83 -6.08 34.18
CA TYR A 616 -20.81 -6.60 33.27
C TYR A 616 -21.37 -7.68 32.34
N ASN A 617 -22.08 -8.69 32.87
CA ASN A 617 -22.65 -9.76 32.05
C ASN A 617 -23.73 -9.24 31.09
N ILE A 618 -24.57 -8.30 31.51
CA ILE A 618 -25.57 -7.67 30.63
C ILE A 618 -24.86 -6.92 29.49
N ILE A 619 -23.86 -6.09 29.79
CA ILE A 619 -23.17 -5.30 28.76
C ILE A 619 -22.35 -6.22 27.84
N MET A 620 -21.54 -7.12 28.39
CA MET A 620 -20.63 -7.94 27.59
C MET A 620 -21.35 -9.03 26.80
N VAL A 621 -22.25 -9.78 27.44
CA VAL A 621 -22.88 -10.97 26.84
C VAL A 621 -24.16 -10.58 26.11
N VAL A 622 -25.01 -9.71 26.67
CA VAL A 622 -26.30 -9.38 26.02
C VAL A 622 -26.14 -8.28 24.97
N VAL A 623 -25.35 -7.25 25.23
CA VAL A 623 -25.21 -6.13 24.29
C VAL A 623 -24.07 -6.38 23.31
N LEU A 624 -22.83 -6.47 23.79
CA LEU A 624 -21.65 -6.46 22.91
C LEU A 624 -21.52 -7.74 22.07
N LEU A 625 -21.82 -8.92 22.62
CA LEU A 625 -21.79 -10.17 21.84
C LEU A 625 -22.84 -10.17 20.73
N ASN A 626 -24.07 -9.72 21.01
CA ASN A 626 -25.13 -9.65 20.00
C ASN A 626 -24.84 -8.60 18.94
N MET A 627 -24.27 -7.45 19.32
CA MET A 627 -23.79 -6.46 18.36
C MET A 627 -22.65 -7.00 17.48
N LEU A 628 -21.71 -7.77 18.06
CA LEU A 628 -20.64 -8.41 17.31
C LEU A 628 -21.20 -9.41 16.28
N ILE A 629 -22.20 -10.21 16.65
CA ILE A 629 -22.87 -11.15 15.73
C ILE A 629 -23.59 -10.40 14.61
N ALA A 630 -24.30 -9.31 14.93
CA ALA A 630 -24.99 -8.50 13.92
C ALA A 630 -24.01 -7.86 12.93
N MET A 631 -22.91 -7.28 13.44
CA MET A 631 -21.83 -6.72 12.62
C MET A 631 -21.18 -7.80 11.74
N PHE A 632 -20.91 -8.99 12.30
CA PHE A 632 -20.36 -10.11 11.56
C PHE A 632 -21.24 -10.51 10.37
N ASN A 633 -22.56 -10.60 10.58
CA ASN A 633 -23.50 -10.96 9.51
C ASN A 633 -23.56 -9.89 8.41
N SER A 634 -23.60 -8.60 8.78
CA SER A 634 -23.62 -7.51 7.81
C SER A 634 -22.34 -7.45 6.98
N SER A 635 -21.17 -7.58 7.64
CA SER A 635 -19.88 -7.60 6.95
C SER A 635 -19.73 -8.84 6.06
N PHE A 636 -20.19 -10.01 6.53
CA PHE A 636 -20.13 -11.24 5.73
C PHE A 636 -20.93 -11.11 4.43
N GLN A 637 -22.14 -10.54 4.49
CA GLN A 637 -23.00 -10.33 3.31
C GLN A 637 -22.35 -9.40 2.27
N GLU A 638 -21.81 -8.25 2.72
CA GLU A 638 -21.13 -7.30 1.81
C GLU A 638 -19.90 -7.92 1.13
N ILE A 639 -19.18 -8.81 1.84
CA ILE A 639 -17.98 -9.49 1.31
C ILE A 639 -18.35 -10.67 0.40
N GLU A 640 -19.49 -11.32 0.63
CA GLU A 640 -19.95 -12.47 -0.16
C GLU A 640 -20.25 -12.08 -1.62
N ASP A 641 -20.82 -10.88 -1.84
CA ASP A 641 -21.17 -10.38 -3.18
C ASP A 641 -19.96 -10.29 -4.13
N ASP A 642 -18.77 -9.98 -3.60
CA ASP A 642 -17.51 -9.89 -4.36
C ASP A 642 -16.61 -11.14 -4.22
N ALA A 643 -17.04 -12.15 -3.45
CA ALA A 643 -16.15 -13.23 -2.98
C ALA A 643 -15.48 -14.04 -4.11
N ASP A 644 -16.13 -14.22 -5.25
CA ASP A 644 -15.57 -14.96 -6.39
C ASP A 644 -14.39 -14.21 -7.05
N VAL A 645 -14.54 -12.89 -7.25
CA VAL A 645 -13.47 -12.05 -7.81
C VAL A 645 -12.24 -12.09 -6.89
N GLU A 646 -12.48 -12.06 -5.59
CA GLU A 646 -11.44 -12.03 -4.59
C GLU A 646 -10.77 -13.38 -4.37
N TRP A 647 -11.55 -14.45 -4.43
CA TRP A 647 -11.02 -15.80 -4.46
C TRP A 647 -10.15 -16.02 -5.69
N LYS A 648 -10.60 -15.63 -6.89
CA LYS A 648 -9.80 -15.75 -8.12
C LYS A 648 -8.52 -14.94 -8.05
N PHE A 649 -8.55 -13.75 -7.45
CA PHE A 649 -7.35 -12.96 -7.18
C PHE A 649 -6.38 -13.65 -6.20
N ALA A 650 -6.88 -14.15 -5.07
CA ALA A 650 -6.07 -14.88 -4.09
C ALA A 650 -5.48 -16.17 -4.69
N ARG A 651 -6.27 -16.89 -5.49
CA ARG A 651 -5.85 -18.08 -6.23
C ARG A 651 -4.76 -17.75 -7.25
N ALA A 652 -4.90 -16.65 -7.99
CA ALA A 652 -3.89 -16.20 -8.93
C ALA A 652 -2.58 -15.81 -8.22
N LYS A 653 -2.67 -15.12 -7.07
CA LYS A 653 -1.50 -14.80 -6.22
C LYS A 653 -0.79 -16.08 -5.75
N LEU A 654 -1.55 -17.08 -5.30
CA LEU A 654 -1.02 -18.41 -4.92
C LEU A 654 -0.37 -19.11 -6.12
N TRP A 655 -0.95 -19.08 -7.31
CA TRP A 655 -0.35 -19.71 -8.48
C TRP A 655 0.94 -19.01 -8.91
N PHE A 656 0.97 -17.68 -8.81
CA PHE A 656 2.11 -16.86 -9.17
C PHE A 656 3.36 -17.22 -8.36
N SER A 657 3.23 -17.58 -7.08
CA SER A 657 4.37 -18.00 -6.26
C SER A 657 5.04 -19.30 -6.75
N TYR A 658 4.37 -20.12 -7.57
CA TYR A 658 4.93 -21.36 -8.12
C TYR A 658 5.34 -21.26 -9.61
N PHE A 659 5.07 -20.11 -10.26
CA PHE A 659 5.50 -19.86 -11.63
C PHE A 659 6.99 -19.64 -11.74
N ASP A 660 7.61 -19.04 -10.72
CA ASP A 660 9.04 -18.84 -10.66
C ASP A 660 9.78 -20.19 -10.55
N HIS A 661 10.98 -20.25 -11.14
CA HIS A 661 11.79 -21.47 -11.19
C HIS A 661 12.55 -21.74 -9.87
N SER A 662 12.53 -20.81 -8.92
CA SER A 662 13.09 -20.97 -7.58
C SER A 662 12.24 -21.92 -6.71
N GLY A 663 12.88 -22.69 -5.82
CA GLY A 663 12.17 -23.49 -4.80
C GLY A 663 11.39 -24.70 -5.32
N THR A 664 11.88 -25.41 -6.34
CA THR A 664 11.19 -26.57 -6.94
C THR A 664 11.10 -27.79 -6.01
N LEU A 665 12.07 -27.96 -5.11
CA LEU A 665 12.09 -29.09 -4.17
C LEU A 665 11.31 -28.74 -2.89
N PRO A 666 10.38 -29.61 -2.45
CA PRO A 666 9.68 -29.41 -1.19
C PRO A 666 10.60 -29.71 0.00
N VAL A 667 10.28 -29.11 1.15
CA VAL A 667 10.90 -29.45 2.44
C VAL A 667 10.66 -30.93 2.75
N PRO A 668 11.59 -31.68 3.36
CA PRO A 668 12.94 -31.32 3.80
C PRO A 668 14.00 -31.39 2.69
N PHE A 669 13.64 -31.85 1.48
CA PHE A 669 14.59 -32.12 0.40
C PHE A 669 15.28 -30.86 -0.16
N ASN A 670 14.75 -29.67 0.15
CA ASN A 670 15.37 -28.37 -0.16
C ASN A 670 16.75 -28.17 0.50
N LEU A 671 17.06 -28.90 1.59
CA LEU A 671 18.35 -28.76 2.29
C LEU A 671 19.53 -29.31 1.49
N VAL A 672 19.29 -30.21 0.53
CA VAL A 672 20.35 -30.78 -0.31
C VAL A 672 20.60 -29.84 -1.48
N PRO A 673 21.76 -29.15 -1.55
CA PRO A 673 22.03 -28.21 -2.63
C PRO A 673 22.07 -28.94 -3.98
N CYS A 674 21.35 -28.43 -4.98
CA CYS A 674 21.55 -28.88 -6.36
C CYS A 674 22.94 -28.42 -6.84
N PRO A 675 23.67 -29.23 -7.65
CA PRO A 675 24.98 -28.85 -8.19
C PRO A 675 24.99 -27.50 -8.94
N LYS A 676 23.87 -27.18 -9.61
CA LYS A 676 23.65 -25.90 -10.31
C LYS A 676 23.56 -24.70 -9.35
N SER A 677 22.97 -24.90 -8.16
CA SER A 677 22.82 -23.86 -7.13
C SER A 677 24.16 -23.53 -6.47
N VAL A 678 25.01 -24.53 -6.21
CA VAL A 678 26.37 -24.31 -5.67
C VAL A 678 27.24 -23.54 -6.66
N SER A 679 27.17 -23.89 -7.96
CA SER A 679 27.88 -23.16 -9.01
C SER A 679 27.37 -21.72 -9.17
N CYS A 680 26.05 -21.51 -9.11
CA CYS A 680 25.44 -20.19 -9.20
C CYS A 680 25.72 -19.32 -7.96
N LEU A 681 25.76 -19.92 -6.75
CA LEU A 681 26.18 -19.23 -5.53
C LEU A 681 27.64 -18.80 -5.59
N LEU A 682 28.54 -19.66 -6.09
CA LEU A 682 29.95 -19.30 -6.31
C LEU A 682 30.11 -18.17 -7.34
N LEU A 683 29.33 -18.20 -8.42
CA LEU A 683 29.29 -17.13 -9.42
C LEU A 683 28.71 -15.83 -8.85
N SER A 684 27.62 -15.90 -8.06
CA SER A 684 26.99 -14.74 -7.43
C SER A 684 27.89 -14.09 -6.39
N ILE A 685 28.65 -14.87 -5.62
CA ILE A 685 29.68 -14.37 -4.70
C ILE A 685 30.80 -13.68 -5.49
N LYS A 686 31.23 -14.27 -6.61
CA LYS A 686 32.22 -13.67 -7.51
C LYS A 686 31.72 -12.35 -8.11
N ASP A 687 30.47 -12.30 -8.56
CA ASP A 687 29.83 -11.11 -9.15
C ASP A 687 29.57 -10.02 -8.11
N PHE A 688 29.22 -10.38 -6.87
CA PHE A 688 29.10 -9.44 -5.76
C PHE A 688 30.46 -8.81 -5.40
N ILE A 689 31.52 -9.63 -5.35
CA ILE A 689 32.89 -9.15 -5.15
C ILE A 689 33.31 -8.26 -6.34
N TRP A 690 32.99 -8.66 -7.57
CA TRP A 690 33.30 -7.90 -8.79
C TRP A 690 32.56 -6.56 -8.84
N ASN A 691 31.26 -6.52 -8.56
CA ASN A 691 30.46 -5.30 -8.51
C ASN A 691 30.91 -4.35 -7.39
N LYS A 692 31.33 -4.88 -6.24
CA LYS A 692 31.90 -4.07 -5.16
C LYS A 692 33.25 -3.46 -5.56
N ILE A 693 34.09 -4.21 -6.27
CA ILE A 693 35.37 -3.74 -6.83
C ILE A 693 35.11 -2.70 -7.94
N MET A 694 34.18 -2.97 -8.85
CA MET A 694 33.83 -2.09 -9.97
C MET A 694 33.22 -0.78 -9.49
N ASN A 695 32.31 -0.80 -8.51
CA ASN A 695 31.77 0.43 -7.89
C ASN A 695 32.86 1.24 -7.19
N CYS A 696 33.84 0.59 -6.54
CA CYS A 696 35.01 1.29 -5.99
C CYS A 696 35.88 1.93 -7.08
N LEU A 697 36.08 1.25 -8.21
CA LEU A 697 36.85 1.74 -9.36
C LEU A 697 36.14 2.90 -10.07
N ILE A 698 34.83 2.80 -10.33
CA ILE A 698 34.00 3.84 -10.93
C ILE A 698 34.02 5.08 -10.04
N LYS A 699 33.84 4.92 -8.71
CA LYS A 699 33.86 6.05 -7.77
C LYS A 699 35.22 6.75 -7.75
N ARG A 700 36.34 6.00 -7.84
CA ARG A 700 37.69 6.57 -7.99
C ARG A 700 37.91 7.24 -9.34
N TYR A 701 37.38 6.68 -10.42
CA TYR A 701 37.47 7.25 -11.76
C TYR A 701 36.68 8.56 -11.87
N ILE A 702 35.45 8.61 -11.36
CA ILE A 702 34.62 9.84 -11.33
C ILE A 702 35.32 10.94 -10.53
N LEU A 703 35.85 10.62 -9.33
CA LEU A 703 36.60 11.59 -8.52
C LEU A 703 37.86 12.10 -9.22
N LYS A 704 38.54 11.24 -9.98
CA LYS A 704 39.70 11.64 -10.79
C LYS A 704 39.29 12.50 -11.98
N ALA A 705 38.22 12.13 -12.70
CA ALA A 705 37.69 12.89 -13.82
C ALA A 705 37.15 14.28 -13.40
N GLN A 706 36.54 14.39 -12.23
CA GLN A 706 36.13 15.68 -11.65
C GLN A 706 37.37 16.53 -11.32
N ARG A 707 38.38 15.96 -10.67
CA ARG A 707 39.64 16.68 -10.36
C ARG A 707 40.42 17.10 -11.60
N ASP A 708 40.45 16.28 -12.65
CA ASP A 708 41.11 16.58 -13.91
C ASP A 708 40.32 17.62 -14.73
N LYS A 709 38.99 17.71 -14.54
CA LYS A 709 38.14 18.76 -15.12
C LYS A 709 38.32 20.11 -14.41
N ASP A 710 38.43 20.10 -13.08
CA ASP A 710 38.70 21.29 -12.28
C ASP A 710 40.13 21.85 -12.53
N ASN A 711 41.08 21.00 -12.93
CA ASN A 711 42.47 21.41 -13.19
C ASN A 711 42.73 21.89 -14.63
N ASN A 712 41.87 21.59 -15.61
CA ASN A 712 42.21 21.79 -17.03
C ASN A 712 41.52 22.95 -17.74
N GLU A 713 40.55 23.63 -17.16
CA GLU A 713 39.94 24.79 -17.82
C GLU A 713 39.59 25.88 -16.80
N VAL A 714 40.45 26.91 -16.68
CA VAL A 714 40.01 28.22 -16.19
C VAL A 714 39.00 28.73 -17.22
N ASN A 715 37.72 28.61 -16.89
CA ASN A 715 36.64 28.77 -17.83
C ASN A 715 36.45 30.27 -18.14
N GLU A 716 36.31 30.61 -19.43
CA GLU A 716 36.05 31.99 -19.89
C GLU A 716 34.77 32.60 -19.25
N GLY A 717 33.91 31.73 -18.69
CA GLY A 717 32.76 32.07 -17.86
C GLY A 717 33.11 32.68 -16.49
N GLU A 718 34.09 32.15 -15.76
CA GLU A 718 34.52 32.73 -14.46
C GLU A 718 35.13 34.12 -14.67
N LEU A 719 35.84 34.33 -15.79
CA LEU A 719 36.38 35.64 -16.16
C LEU A 719 35.26 36.64 -16.51
N LYS A 720 34.14 36.18 -17.10
CA LYS A 720 32.96 36.99 -17.40
C LYS A 720 32.15 37.31 -16.14
N GLU A 721 32.05 36.38 -15.19
CA GLU A 721 31.38 36.57 -13.90
C GLU A 721 32.13 37.58 -13.03
N ILE A 722 33.46 37.44 -12.91
CA ILE A 722 34.31 38.43 -12.22
C ILE A 722 34.24 39.80 -12.91
N LYS A 723 34.18 39.85 -14.25
CA LYS A 723 34.02 41.11 -15.00
C LYS A 723 32.65 41.74 -14.76
N HIS A 724 31.60 40.94 -14.60
CA HIS A 724 30.26 41.42 -14.27
C HIS A 724 30.21 41.98 -12.84
N ASP A 725 30.81 41.29 -11.88
CA ASP A 725 30.90 41.73 -10.48
C ASP A 725 31.72 43.02 -10.32
N ILE A 726 32.85 43.13 -11.02
CA ILE A 726 33.66 44.38 -11.04
C ILE A 726 32.87 45.52 -11.69
N SER A 727 32.06 45.23 -12.72
CA SER A 727 31.23 46.24 -13.38
C SER A 727 30.10 46.71 -12.47
N SER A 728 29.44 45.78 -11.77
CA SER A 728 28.41 46.06 -10.76
C SER A 728 28.98 46.92 -9.63
N LEU A 729 30.12 46.54 -9.07
CA LEU A 729 30.82 47.28 -8.01
C LEU A 729 31.22 48.69 -8.47
N ARG A 730 31.62 48.86 -9.73
CA ARG A 730 31.94 50.18 -10.30
C ARG A 730 30.72 51.09 -10.40
N PHE A 731 29.55 50.55 -10.76
CA PHE A 731 28.32 51.34 -10.81
C PHE A 731 27.84 51.73 -9.40
N GLU A 732 27.92 50.82 -8.42
CA GLU A 732 27.63 51.14 -7.02
C GLU A 732 28.54 52.23 -6.45
N LEU A 733 29.84 52.18 -6.74
CA LEU A 733 30.80 53.19 -6.26
C LEU A 733 30.57 54.56 -6.91
N LEU A 734 30.24 54.61 -8.21
CA LEU A 734 29.92 55.86 -8.92
C LEU A 734 28.61 56.48 -8.43
N GLU A 735 27.63 55.64 -8.07
CA GLU A 735 26.36 56.10 -7.50
C GLU A 735 26.56 56.68 -6.09
N ARG A 736 27.42 56.05 -5.28
CA ARG A 736 27.89 56.61 -3.99
C ARG A 736 28.60 57.95 -4.16
N GLU A 737 29.55 58.07 -5.10
CA GLU A 737 30.28 59.33 -5.33
C GLU A 737 29.32 60.45 -5.79
N LYS A 738 28.32 60.14 -6.63
CA LYS A 738 27.28 61.09 -7.04
C LYS A 738 26.40 61.51 -5.87
N HIS A 739 26.04 60.58 -5.00
CA HIS A 739 25.26 60.87 -3.79
C HIS A 739 26.06 61.77 -2.85
N ASP A 740 27.32 61.45 -2.59
CA ASP A 740 28.21 62.24 -1.74
C ASP A 740 28.45 63.66 -2.31
N LYS A 741 28.67 63.79 -3.63
CA LYS A 741 28.77 65.10 -4.29
C LYS A 741 27.48 65.92 -4.16
N LYS A 742 26.31 65.31 -4.38
CA LYS A 742 25.03 66.02 -4.19
C LYS A 742 24.86 66.48 -2.75
N THR A 743 25.21 65.64 -1.78
CA THR A 743 25.15 65.96 -0.35
C THR A 743 26.12 67.10 0.01
N LEU A 744 27.34 67.08 -0.54
CA LEU A 744 28.33 68.15 -0.38
C LEU A 744 27.85 69.47 -0.99
N THR A 745 27.23 69.43 -2.18
CA THR A 745 26.72 70.63 -2.87
C THR A 745 25.55 71.24 -2.08
N GLU A 746 24.69 70.40 -1.52
CA GLU A 746 23.57 70.84 -0.68
C GLU A 746 24.07 71.43 0.65
N LEU A 747 25.10 70.84 1.26
CA LEU A 747 25.75 71.40 2.44
C LEU A 747 26.45 72.74 2.15
N MET A 748 27.10 72.89 0.98
CA MET A 748 27.68 74.16 0.55
C MET A 748 26.62 75.24 0.33
N ARG A 749 25.49 74.88 -0.28
CA ARG A 749 24.34 75.77 -0.48
C ARG A 749 23.76 76.24 0.86
N GLN A 750 23.61 75.33 1.83
CA GLN A 750 23.19 75.67 3.19
C GLN A 750 24.23 76.56 3.90
N LEU A 751 25.53 76.35 3.67
CA LEU A 751 26.58 77.20 4.23
C LEU A 751 26.54 78.61 3.64
N GLU A 752 26.32 78.75 2.32
CA GLU A 752 26.14 80.05 1.65
C GLU A 752 24.89 80.79 2.16
N GLU A 753 23.78 80.08 2.36
CA GLU A 753 22.57 80.65 2.96
C GLU A 753 22.82 81.15 4.40
N VAL A 754 23.58 80.40 5.19
CA VAL A 754 23.97 80.81 6.56
C VAL A 754 24.94 81.99 6.54
N MET A 755 25.90 82.05 5.60
CA MET A 755 26.79 83.20 5.45
C MET A 755 26.04 84.45 5.00
N HIS A 756 25.08 84.32 4.08
CA HIS A 756 24.23 85.43 3.67
C HIS A 756 23.27 85.91 4.78
N ALA A 757 22.79 84.99 5.63
CA ALA A 757 22.04 85.35 6.82
C ALA A 757 22.90 86.13 7.83
N LYS A 758 24.16 85.70 8.04
CA LYS A 758 25.14 86.45 8.88
C LYS A 758 25.48 87.82 8.32
N GLN A 759 25.69 87.95 7.01
CA GLN A 759 25.93 89.26 6.37
C GLN A 759 24.72 90.20 6.48
N LYS A 760 23.49 89.66 6.44
CA LYS A 760 22.28 90.44 6.70
C LYS A 760 22.14 90.87 8.16
N GLU A 761 22.57 90.04 9.12
CA GLU A 761 22.65 90.46 10.54
C GLU A 761 23.71 91.54 10.77
N GLU A 762 24.88 91.45 10.12
CA GLU A 762 25.93 92.49 10.21
C GLU A 762 25.50 93.80 9.52
N GLN A 763 24.77 93.74 8.40
CA GLN A 763 24.19 94.93 7.75
C GLN A 763 23.03 95.56 8.54
N LYS A 764 22.26 94.76 9.30
CA LYS A 764 21.22 95.29 10.19
C LYS A 764 21.84 95.99 11.41
N HIS A 765 22.96 95.48 11.92
CA HIS A 765 23.73 96.14 12.99
C HIS A 765 24.44 97.44 12.56
N THR A 766 24.74 97.60 11.26
CA THR A 766 25.32 98.86 10.73
C THR A 766 24.26 99.89 10.32
N LEU A 767 23.00 99.49 10.07
CA LEU A 767 21.91 100.42 9.79
C LEU A 767 21.23 100.98 11.05
N ASP A 768 21.42 100.36 12.22
CA ASP A 768 21.00 100.90 13.53
C ASP A 768 22.08 101.82 14.17
N MET A 769 23.20 102.08 13.49
CA MET A 769 24.24 103.08 13.84
C MET A 769 24.25 104.29 12.89
N VAL A 770 23.12 104.59 12.26
CA VAL A 770 22.81 105.93 11.75
C VAL A 770 21.51 106.39 12.42
N SER A 771 21.63 106.64 13.73
CA SER A 771 20.75 107.49 14.52
C SER A 771 21.61 108.28 15.49
#